data_AF-A0A261EQL0-F1
#
_entry.id   AF-A0A261EQL0-F1
#
_cell.length_a   1.000
_cell.length_b   1.000
_cell.length_c   1.000
_cell.angle_alpha   90.00
_cell.angle_beta   90.00
_cell.angle_gamma   90.00
#
_symmetry.space_group_name_H-M   'P 1'
#
loop_
_entity.id
_entity.type
_entity.pdbx_description
1 polymer ?
#
loop_
_entity_poly.entity_id
_entity_poly.type
_entity_poly.pdbx_seq_one_letter_code
_entity_poly.pdbx_strand_id
1 'polypeptide(L)'
;MRSVPTNASDDAAQRENVAMQPEMPPTPSEMPPNQHSSSECDTPENPGVSRSVVMPITLSGGDMALCIVIGVILGTVYAIGHEFTAWGGVFTIRSLKLWSLAGMMSAGMAVFLYALLLAWNAYLRSVATRDAVSSSASPSSAARTPDSTRHASERRVSSSSHPASSRPASAARRAFHAAARWLSGLGPHPRRALFLALILLCWIPAFIAFFPGNFNDDGPLQSAEFLNGHVINLQWPAAHTLILSACLRLGFALAGTGSAGVTIYAVLQSVLMAFALAFAADRLLRWRVPGIVVTLAMLVTVANPVVQAFAMSTVKDALFSAFFVIVAVLVADVLRRPMALKSAGFTAFFVLNCAMAVLLRKQMLYVFLIVAVILLIVANRGKARLYLARAIAIVLAVVLVFNTVIGLFPTRKPGIRDMVSVPDQQIAAVFFTAHDSLSAGDMAAIGEYYETDRWQEAYDNGPVQLNGSDVPSYLAVKDGLPYGYLPFIADYANWALKDDALKANPAGFLALWMRLGREYPGIYAQALVQQENAYFYPGAPVEANTWVAMSGWNSVNFVIEGFGDKQPVDYHTVPGKPAGLVTWYDDAALRLFRGHGLLARWVAPGLVFTILLVSLAMTLARRKFRLRMVWCVVPWLVVALYWCTSLLAPVASIRLALPTVVTIPVLLCLPWMRAQEAQKADDAPAATPAPAAPAPAQDAQDAQDAR
;
A
#
# COMPACT_ATOMS: atom_id res chain seq x y z
N MET A 1 -61.65 -27.21 28.38
CA MET A 1 -62.33 -28.23 29.23
C MET A 1 -61.29 -29.20 29.79
N ARG A 2 -61.70 -30.17 30.62
CA ARG A 2 -60.90 -31.23 31.29
C ARG A 2 -60.06 -32.08 30.28
N SER A 3 -59.01 -32.85 30.63
CA SER A 3 -58.41 -33.26 31.93
C SER A 3 -56.94 -33.73 31.79
N VAL A 4 -56.26 -34.05 32.91
CA VAL A 4 -54.81 -34.26 33.16
C VAL A 4 -54.69 -35.30 34.34
N PRO A 5 -53.65 -36.18 34.53
CA PRO A 5 -52.17 -35.98 34.41
C PRO A 5 -51.32 -37.22 33.93
N THR A 6 -50.02 -37.25 34.30
CA THR A 6 -48.99 -38.34 34.33
C THR A 6 -48.07 -38.48 33.10
N ASN A 7 -46.72 -38.58 33.19
CA ASN A 7 -45.71 -38.46 34.28
C ASN A 7 -44.28 -38.36 33.64
N ALA A 8 -43.14 -38.02 34.27
CA ALA A 8 -42.78 -37.17 35.43
C ALA A 8 -41.22 -37.12 35.61
N SER A 9 -40.67 -36.05 36.23
CA SER A 9 -39.26 -35.82 36.70
C SER A 9 -38.09 -35.81 35.68
N ASP A 10 -37.09 -34.90 35.67
CA ASP A 10 -36.39 -34.02 36.67
C ASP A 10 -35.20 -34.72 37.40
N ASP A 11 -34.03 -34.11 37.71
CA ASP A 11 -33.34 -32.85 37.30
C ASP A 11 -31.81 -32.94 37.68
N ALA A 12 -31.07 -31.82 37.90
CA ALA A 12 -29.60 -31.74 37.75
C ALA A 12 -28.70 -31.57 39.02
N ALA A 13 -27.45 -32.03 38.87
CA ALA A 13 -26.13 -31.50 39.33
C ALA A 13 -25.86 -30.91 40.75
N GLN A 14 -24.80 -31.44 41.42
CA GLN A 14 -23.73 -30.74 42.21
C GLN A 14 -22.61 -31.74 42.60
N ARG A 15 -21.30 -31.48 42.44
CA ARG A 15 -20.30 -30.77 43.31
C ARG A 15 -20.11 -31.32 44.75
N GLU A 16 -18.89 -31.78 45.08
CA GLU A 16 -18.00 -31.10 46.06
C GLU A 16 -16.53 -31.64 46.08
N ASN A 17 -15.69 -31.17 47.02
CA ASN A 17 -14.24 -31.40 47.14
C ASN A 17 -13.88 -32.37 48.29
N VAL A 18 -12.63 -32.89 48.30
CA VAL A 18 -11.63 -32.82 49.42
C VAL A 18 -10.42 -33.72 49.05
N ALA A 19 -9.27 -33.55 49.70
CA ALA A 19 -8.00 -34.22 49.36
C ALA A 19 -7.38 -34.96 50.56
N MET A 20 -6.64 -36.05 50.31
CA MET A 20 -5.43 -36.51 51.04
C MET A 20 -4.76 -37.71 50.32
N GLN A 21 -3.51 -38.00 50.68
CA GLN A 21 -2.73 -39.22 50.35
C GLN A 21 -2.55 -40.07 51.64
N PRO A 22 -1.83 -41.22 51.68
CA PRO A 22 -1.31 -42.12 50.63
C PRO A 22 -1.75 -43.61 50.84
N GLU A 23 -1.26 -44.57 50.04
CA GLU A 23 -0.62 -45.86 50.48
C GLU A 23 -0.30 -46.85 49.33
N MET A 24 0.44 -47.94 49.65
CA MET A 24 0.94 -49.04 48.79
C MET A 24 1.14 -50.30 49.68
N PRO A 25 1.39 -51.53 49.14
CA PRO A 25 1.00 -52.19 47.88
C PRO A 25 0.15 -53.46 48.21
N PRO A 26 0.08 -54.59 47.42
CA PRO A 26 1.20 -55.48 47.06
C PRO A 26 1.16 -56.13 45.64
N THR A 27 2.16 -56.95 45.34
CA THR A 27 2.29 -57.90 44.20
C THR A 27 2.16 -59.36 44.76
N PRO A 28 2.48 -60.51 44.09
CA PRO A 28 3.12 -60.76 42.78
C PRO A 28 2.53 -61.98 41.98
N SER A 29 3.38 -62.64 41.18
CA SER A 29 3.22 -63.87 40.37
C SER A 29 2.63 -63.69 38.95
N GLU A 30 3.10 -64.35 37.88
CA GLU A 30 4.16 -65.38 37.71
C GLU A 30 5.24 -65.00 36.66
N MET A 31 6.30 -65.81 36.59
CA MET A 31 7.51 -65.73 35.74
C MET A 31 8.17 -67.14 35.72
N PRO A 32 9.26 -67.45 34.97
CA PRO A 32 9.91 -66.84 33.80
C PRO A 32 10.09 -67.97 32.72
N PRO A 33 11.19 -68.16 31.95
CA PRO A 33 12.29 -67.29 31.47
C PRO A 33 12.29 -67.24 29.91
N ASN A 34 13.33 -67.17 29.07
CA ASN A 34 14.83 -67.12 29.06
C ASN A 34 15.19 -66.48 27.68
N GLN A 35 16.34 -65.89 27.32
CA GLN A 35 17.63 -65.47 27.93
C GLN A 35 18.28 -64.48 26.89
N HIS A 36 19.37 -63.74 27.07
CA HIS A 36 20.37 -63.69 28.15
C HIS A 36 20.81 -62.23 28.47
N SER A 37 22.08 -61.88 28.25
CA SER A 37 22.78 -60.62 28.56
C SER A 37 23.61 -60.16 27.32
N SER A 38 24.27 -59.00 27.26
CA SER A 38 24.84 -58.14 28.31
C SER A 38 25.15 -56.69 27.87
N SER A 39 24.97 -55.73 28.80
CA SER A 39 25.73 -54.46 29.02
C SER A 39 25.92 -53.45 27.84
N GLU A 40 26.20 -52.16 28.04
CA GLU A 40 26.68 -51.41 29.23
C GLU A 40 26.34 -49.89 29.17
N CYS A 41 26.36 -49.22 30.33
CA CYS A 41 26.46 -47.77 30.62
C CYS A 41 25.72 -46.70 29.78
N ASP A 42 24.90 -45.91 30.50
CA ASP A 42 24.48 -44.55 30.09
C ASP A 42 25.65 -43.57 29.94
N THR A 43 25.52 -42.63 29.00
CA THR A 43 26.17 -41.30 29.07
C THR A 43 25.15 -40.21 28.72
N PRO A 44 25.11 -39.07 29.43
CA PRO A 44 24.08 -38.06 29.21
C PRO A 44 24.31 -37.29 27.89
N GLU A 45 23.32 -37.29 27.00
CA GLU A 45 23.41 -36.50 25.76
C GLU A 45 23.52 -34.99 26.06
N ASN A 46 24.46 -34.35 25.36
CA ASN A 46 24.86 -32.98 25.61
C ASN A 46 23.79 -32.00 25.05
N PRO A 47 23.16 -31.12 25.87
CA PRO A 47 22.10 -30.20 25.43
C PRO A 47 22.65 -28.99 24.65
N GLY A 48 23.46 -29.25 23.62
CA GLY A 48 24.38 -28.28 23.01
C GLY A 48 24.35 -28.19 21.48
N VAL A 49 23.48 -28.92 20.77
CA VAL A 49 23.37 -28.82 19.29
C VAL A 49 21.92 -28.64 18.85
N SER A 50 21.50 -27.39 18.62
CA SER A 50 20.29 -27.12 17.85
C SER A 50 20.52 -27.46 16.38
N ARG A 51 20.13 -28.67 15.97
CA ARG A 51 20.09 -29.04 14.54
C ARG A 51 19.26 -28.01 13.78
N SER A 52 19.93 -27.18 12.99
CA SER A 52 19.29 -26.21 12.12
C SER A 52 18.51 -26.97 11.04
N VAL A 53 17.19 -27.09 11.23
CA VAL A 53 16.32 -27.83 10.31
C VAL A 53 16.27 -27.09 8.98
N VAL A 54 17.13 -27.51 8.05
CA VAL A 54 17.14 -27.06 6.65
C VAL A 54 15.88 -27.60 5.97
N MET A 55 14.75 -26.92 6.21
CA MET A 55 13.43 -27.39 5.83
C MET A 55 13.33 -27.63 4.31
N PRO A 56 12.69 -28.72 3.86
CA PRO A 56 12.41 -28.93 2.45
C PRO A 56 11.39 -27.88 1.97
N ILE A 57 11.88 -26.84 1.30
CA ILE A 57 11.05 -25.80 0.66
C ILE A 57 10.50 -26.34 -0.68
N THR A 58 9.69 -27.40 -0.60
CA THR A 58 8.92 -27.95 -1.72
C THR A 58 7.65 -27.13 -1.93
N LEU A 59 7.28 -26.89 -3.19
CA LEU A 59 5.97 -26.33 -3.53
C LEU A 59 4.91 -27.40 -3.31
N SER A 60 3.75 -26.99 -2.80
CA SER A 60 2.59 -27.85 -2.60
C SER A 60 1.58 -27.68 -3.73
N GLY A 61 0.69 -28.67 -3.91
CA GLY A 61 -0.45 -28.53 -4.82
C GLY A 61 -1.36 -27.34 -4.48
N GLY A 62 -1.39 -26.91 -3.21
CA GLY A 62 -2.10 -25.70 -2.78
C GLY A 62 -1.45 -24.38 -3.24
N ASP A 63 -0.14 -24.39 -3.54
CA ASP A 63 0.56 -23.24 -4.12
C ASP A 63 0.37 -23.19 -5.64
N MET A 64 0.34 -24.36 -6.31
CA MET A 64 -0.05 -24.47 -7.71
C MET A 64 -1.50 -24.02 -7.93
N ALA A 65 -2.44 -24.48 -7.10
CA ALA A 65 -3.84 -24.05 -7.15
C ALA A 65 -4.00 -22.54 -6.91
N LEU A 66 -3.18 -21.95 -6.03
CA LEU A 66 -3.15 -20.51 -5.80
C LEU A 66 -2.66 -19.73 -7.03
N CYS A 67 -1.61 -20.21 -7.71
CA CYS A 67 -1.16 -19.64 -8.99
C CYS A 67 -2.23 -19.76 -10.09
N ILE A 68 -2.97 -20.87 -10.15
CA ILE A 68 -4.07 -21.05 -11.10
C ILE A 68 -5.20 -20.06 -10.82
N VAL A 69 -5.69 -19.95 -9.58
CA VAL A 69 -6.79 -19.03 -9.22
C VAL A 69 -6.41 -17.57 -9.50
N ILE A 70 -5.21 -17.13 -9.11
CA ILE A 70 -4.77 -15.75 -9.34
C ILE A 70 -4.43 -15.51 -10.82
N GLY A 71 -3.94 -16.53 -11.53
CA GLY A 71 -3.80 -16.52 -12.98
C GLY A 71 -5.14 -16.34 -13.69
N VAL A 72 -6.20 -17.04 -13.28
CA VAL A 72 -7.56 -16.90 -13.82
C VAL A 72 -8.12 -15.51 -13.61
N ILE A 73 -7.94 -14.92 -12.41
CA ILE A 73 -8.38 -13.54 -12.13
C ILE A 73 -7.65 -12.56 -13.05
N LEU A 74 -6.31 -12.59 -13.07
CA LEU A 74 -5.51 -11.67 -13.88
C LEU A 74 -5.72 -11.85 -15.38
N GLY A 75 -5.79 -13.10 -15.86
CA GLY A 75 -5.98 -13.41 -17.28
C GLY A 75 -7.37 -13.03 -17.79
N THR A 76 -8.41 -13.27 -17.00
CA THR A 76 -9.78 -12.80 -17.32
C THR A 76 -9.84 -11.27 -17.34
N VAL A 77 -9.30 -10.60 -16.33
CA VAL A 77 -9.26 -9.13 -16.27
C VAL A 77 -8.48 -8.52 -17.44
N TYR A 78 -7.31 -9.07 -17.77
CA TYR A 78 -6.51 -8.60 -18.90
C TYR A 78 -7.19 -8.87 -20.25
N ALA A 79 -7.91 -9.98 -20.41
CA ALA A 79 -8.65 -10.28 -21.64
C ALA A 79 -9.87 -9.36 -21.80
N ILE A 80 -10.64 -9.11 -20.73
CA ILE A 80 -11.73 -8.13 -20.74
C ILE A 80 -11.17 -6.74 -21.07
N GLY A 81 -10.13 -6.28 -20.35
CA GLY A 81 -9.53 -4.96 -20.57
C GLY A 81 -8.90 -4.81 -21.96
N HIS A 82 -8.34 -5.88 -22.53
CA HIS A 82 -7.79 -5.88 -23.89
C HIS A 82 -8.88 -5.86 -24.97
N GLU A 83 -9.86 -6.76 -24.92
CA GLU A 83 -10.99 -6.75 -25.87
C GLU A 83 -11.75 -5.42 -25.77
N PHE A 84 -12.01 -4.92 -24.56
CA PHE A 84 -12.58 -3.59 -24.32
C PHE A 84 -11.77 -2.48 -25.01
N THR A 85 -10.44 -2.51 -24.92
CA THR A 85 -9.56 -1.51 -25.56
C THR A 85 -9.49 -1.68 -27.09
N ALA A 86 -9.69 -2.90 -27.61
CA ALA A 86 -9.61 -3.22 -29.03
C ALA A 86 -10.94 -3.07 -29.79
N TRP A 87 -12.07 -3.15 -29.09
CA TRP A 87 -13.43 -3.01 -29.61
C TRP A 87 -14.13 -1.75 -29.06
N GLY A 88 -13.38 -0.65 -28.94
CA GLY A 88 -13.99 0.66 -28.74
C GLY A 88 -14.79 0.84 -27.44
N GLY A 89 -14.42 0.12 -26.38
CA GLY A 89 -15.07 0.13 -25.08
C GLY A 89 -16.41 -0.61 -24.99
N VAL A 90 -16.69 -1.53 -25.93
CA VAL A 90 -17.78 -2.50 -25.85
C VAL A 90 -17.20 -3.92 -25.79
N PHE A 91 -17.71 -4.76 -24.88
CA PHE A 91 -17.37 -6.18 -24.85
C PHE A 91 -18.62 -7.05 -24.68
N THR A 92 -18.66 -8.17 -25.40
CA THR A 92 -19.77 -9.12 -25.39
C THR A 92 -19.43 -10.30 -24.51
N ILE A 93 -20.09 -10.43 -23.35
CA ILE A 93 -19.88 -11.52 -22.37
C ILE A 93 -20.13 -12.92 -23.00
N ARG A 94 -20.90 -13.02 -24.09
CA ARG A 94 -21.11 -14.26 -24.86
C ARG A 94 -20.03 -14.54 -25.93
N SER A 95 -18.98 -13.71 -26.04
CA SER A 95 -17.93 -13.86 -27.06
C SER A 95 -17.01 -15.04 -26.76
N LEU A 96 -17.01 -16.05 -27.63
CA LEU A 96 -16.05 -17.16 -27.55
C LEU A 96 -14.59 -16.69 -27.71
N LYS A 97 -14.36 -15.60 -28.47
CA LYS A 97 -13.03 -14.99 -28.62
C LYS A 97 -12.51 -14.49 -27.27
N LEU A 98 -13.28 -13.66 -26.58
CA LEU A 98 -12.97 -13.13 -25.25
C LEU A 98 -12.60 -14.24 -24.26
N TRP A 99 -13.41 -15.31 -24.18
CA TRP A 99 -13.13 -16.40 -23.25
C TRP A 99 -11.95 -17.30 -23.66
N SER A 100 -11.70 -17.46 -24.96
CA SER A 100 -10.49 -18.15 -25.45
C SER A 100 -9.21 -17.37 -25.11
N LEU A 101 -9.24 -16.04 -25.26
CA LEU A 101 -8.17 -15.14 -24.87
C LEU A 101 -7.96 -15.16 -23.35
N ALA A 102 -9.06 -15.08 -22.57
CA ALA A 102 -9.03 -15.19 -21.12
C ALA A 102 -8.38 -16.51 -20.67
N GLY A 103 -8.73 -17.64 -21.29
CA GLY A 103 -8.12 -18.93 -21.01
C GLY A 103 -6.61 -18.96 -21.29
N MET A 104 -6.18 -18.46 -22.45
CA MET A 104 -4.77 -18.35 -22.82
C MET A 104 -3.97 -17.46 -21.86
N MET A 105 -4.48 -16.25 -21.58
CA MET A 105 -3.82 -15.30 -20.67
C MET A 105 -3.78 -15.82 -19.24
N SER A 106 -4.82 -16.54 -18.81
CA SER A 106 -4.88 -17.16 -17.48
C SER A 106 -3.86 -18.27 -17.30
N ALA A 107 -3.70 -19.14 -18.31
CA ALA A 107 -2.68 -20.18 -18.31
C ALA A 107 -1.27 -19.57 -18.30
N GLY A 108 -1.01 -18.59 -19.16
CA GLY A 108 0.28 -17.88 -19.21
C GLY A 108 0.62 -17.19 -17.87
N MET A 109 -0.34 -16.50 -17.25
CA MET A 109 -0.14 -15.84 -15.96
C MET A 109 0.05 -16.84 -14.82
N ALA A 110 -0.69 -17.95 -14.80
CA ALA A 110 -0.52 -19.01 -13.80
C ALA A 110 0.89 -19.64 -13.89
N VAL A 111 1.39 -19.91 -15.10
CA VAL A 111 2.75 -20.41 -15.35
C VAL A 111 3.80 -19.38 -14.92
N PHE A 112 3.61 -18.10 -15.24
CA PHE A 112 4.51 -17.02 -14.81
C PHE A 112 4.58 -16.90 -13.28
N LEU A 113 3.43 -16.89 -12.60
CA LEU A 113 3.36 -16.86 -11.13
C LEU A 113 4.06 -18.08 -10.50
N TYR A 114 3.87 -19.27 -11.07
CA TYR A 114 4.50 -20.49 -10.57
C TYR A 114 6.01 -20.51 -10.79
N ALA A 115 6.49 -20.04 -11.96
CA ALA A 115 7.92 -19.84 -12.24
C ALA A 115 8.55 -18.81 -11.28
N LEU A 116 7.82 -17.75 -10.95
CA LEU A 116 8.27 -16.73 -9.99
C LEU A 116 8.33 -17.28 -8.55
N LEU A 117 7.38 -18.12 -8.13
CA LEU A 117 7.47 -18.87 -6.86
C LEU A 117 8.64 -19.87 -6.85
N LEU A 118 8.91 -20.56 -7.96
CA LEU A 118 10.06 -21.46 -8.11
C LEU A 118 11.37 -20.70 -7.93
N ALA A 119 11.57 -19.59 -8.64
CA ALA A 119 12.75 -18.75 -8.55
C ALA A 119 12.93 -18.16 -7.13
N TRP A 120 11.85 -17.70 -6.51
CA TRP A 120 11.85 -17.19 -5.13
C TRP A 120 12.21 -18.27 -4.10
N ASN A 121 11.66 -19.48 -4.24
CA ASN A 121 12.00 -20.61 -3.38
C ASN A 121 13.44 -21.07 -3.58
N ALA A 122 13.95 -21.10 -4.81
CA ALA A 122 15.35 -21.40 -5.11
C ALA A 122 16.29 -20.37 -4.48
N TYR A 123 15.97 -19.07 -4.60
CA TYR A 123 16.70 -18.00 -3.91
C TYR A 123 16.73 -18.24 -2.40
N LEU A 124 15.58 -18.48 -1.77
CA LEU A 124 15.51 -18.66 -0.31
C LEU A 124 16.26 -19.92 0.18
N ARG A 125 16.26 -21.02 -0.58
CA ARG A 125 17.17 -22.16 -0.31
C ARG A 125 18.64 -21.73 -0.40
N SER A 126 19.02 -20.97 -1.43
CA SER A 126 20.41 -20.52 -1.66
C SER A 126 20.94 -19.53 -0.61
N VAL A 127 20.07 -18.93 0.21
CA VAL A 127 20.47 -18.13 1.37
C VAL A 127 20.47 -18.97 2.64
N ALA A 128 19.48 -19.84 2.85
CA ALA A 128 19.48 -20.77 4.00
C ALA A 128 20.76 -21.64 4.06
N THR A 129 21.28 -22.09 2.92
CA THR A 129 22.56 -22.82 2.86
C THR A 129 23.78 -21.95 3.18
N ARG A 130 23.77 -20.66 2.84
CA ARG A 130 24.85 -19.72 3.21
C ARG A 130 24.80 -19.37 4.68
N ASP A 131 23.61 -19.09 5.20
CA ASP A 131 23.38 -18.79 6.61
C ASP A 131 23.88 -19.99 7.45
N ALA A 132 23.52 -21.23 7.06
CA ALA A 132 24.05 -22.46 7.67
C ALA A 132 25.59 -22.60 7.57
N VAL A 133 26.18 -22.48 6.38
CA VAL A 133 27.65 -22.58 6.20
C VAL A 133 28.40 -21.52 7.01
N SER A 134 27.84 -20.31 7.14
CA SER A 134 28.42 -19.25 7.97
C SER A 134 28.37 -19.58 9.46
N SER A 135 27.31 -20.24 9.94
CA SER A 135 27.22 -20.67 11.34
C SER A 135 28.21 -21.78 11.69
N SER A 136 28.49 -22.70 10.76
CA SER A 136 29.53 -23.73 10.92
C SER A 136 30.97 -23.23 10.74
N ALA A 137 31.16 -21.99 10.27
CA ALA A 137 32.46 -21.38 10.03
C ALA A 137 32.93 -20.44 11.17
N SER A 138 32.15 -20.32 12.24
CA SER A 138 32.54 -19.59 13.46
C SER A 138 33.58 -20.40 14.24
N PRO A 139 34.82 -19.91 14.44
CA PRO A 139 35.82 -20.65 15.22
C PRO A 139 35.41 -20.75 16.69
N SER A 140 35.53 -21.94 17.27
CA SER A 140 35.39 -22.15 18.71
C SER A 140 36.58 -21.53 19.45
N SER A 141 36.41 -20.30 19.93
CA SER A 141 37.40 -19.59 20.77
C SER A 141 37.44 -20.15 22.19
N ALA A 142 37.94 -21.38 22.34
CA ALA A 142 38.16 -22.03 23.62
C ALA A 142 39.53 -22.74 23.64
N ALA A 143 40.29 -22.52 24.71
CA ALA A 143 41.52 -23.22 25.11
C ALA A 143 42.50 -23.67 24.01
N ARG A 144 43.57 -22.88 23.80
CA ARG A 144 44.88 -23.44 23.42
C ARG A 144 45.79 -23.42 24.64
N THR A 145 46.00 -24.57 25.26
CA THR A 145 47.20 -24.80 26.07
C THR A 145 48.40 -25.04 25.15
N PRO A 146 49.60 -24.52 25.48
CA PRO A 146 50.82 -24.85 24.75
C PRO A 146 51.49 -26.06 25.40
N ASP A 147 51.59 -27.18 24.68
CA ASP A 147 52.55 -28.24 25.00
C ASP A 147 53.03 -28.95 23.71
N SER A 148 53.90 -29.95 23.87
CA SER A 148 55.13 -30.01 23.09
C SER A 148 55.27 -31.22 22.15
N THR A 149 56.11 -31.00 21.12
CA THR A 149 56.92 -31.99 20.36
C THR A 149 56.45 -33.46 20.29
N ARG A 150 56.15 -33.96 19.07
CA ARG A 150 57.07 -34.87 18.34
C ARG A 150 56.59 -35.35 16.95
N HIS A 151 57.60 -35.70 16.15
CA HIS A 151 57.66 -36.59 14.97
C HIS A 151 56.69 -36.45 13.80
N ALA A 152 57.29 -36.40 12.61
CA ALA A 152 56.62 -36.67 11.34
C ALA A 152 56.47 -38.17 11.09
N SER A 153 55.46 -38.54 10.30
CA SER A 153 55.52 -39.71 9.42
C SER A 153 54.73 -39.41 8.14
N GLU A 154 55.29 -39.77 6.98
CA GLU A 154 54.67 -39.47 5.69
C GLU A 154 53.66 -40.56 5.30
N ARG A 155 52.44 -40.15 4.94
CA ARG A 155 51.56 -40.95 4.07
C ARG A 155 50.86 -40.07 3.04
N ARG A 156 51.43 -39.98 1.84
CA ARG A 156 50.72 -39.49 0.66
C ARG A 156 49.59 -40.45 0.30
N VAL A 157 48.36 -40.14 0.69
CA VAL A 157 47.17 -40.72 0.05
C VAL A 157 46.72 -39.75 -1.04
N SER A 158 46.87 -40.15 -2.29
CA SER A 158 46.48 -39.34 -3.45
C SER A 158 44.96 -39.36 -3.66
N SER A 159 44.26 -38.35 -3.16
CA SER A 159 42.88 -38.05 -3.57
C SER A 159 42.86 -36.99 -4.67
N SER A 160 42.25 -37.33 -5.81
CA SER A 160 42.20 -36.48 -7.00
C SER A 160 41.13 -35.38 -6.86
N SER A 161 41.47 -34.30 -6.18
CA SER A 161 40.61 -33.10 -6.13
C SER A 161 40.57 -32.40 -7.51
N HIS A 162 39.55 -32.70 -8.30
CA HIS A 162 39.17 -31.82 -9.41
C HIS A 162 38.87 -30.41 -8.85
N PRO A 163 39.60 -29.36 -9.27
CA PRO A 163 39.34 -28.01 -8.81
C PRO A 163 38.01 -27.53 -9.42
N ALA A 164 36.94 -27.58 -8.64
CA ALA A 164 35.63 -27.06 -9.05
C ALA A 164 35.78 -25.58 -9.43
N SER A 165 35.63 -25.26 -10.72
CA SER A 165 36.00 -23.97 -11.30
C SER A 165 35.07 -22.85 -10.85
N SER A 166 35.33 -22.29 -9.68
CA SER A 166 34.61 -21.16 -9.10
C SER A 166 34.92 -19.88 -9.88
N ARG A 167 34.23 -19.70 -11.02
CA ARG A 167 34.30 -18.48 -11.85
C ARG A 167 34.30 -17.25 -10.93
N PRO A 168 35.38 -16.43 -10.91
CA PRO A 168 35.48 -15.34 -9.97
C PRO A 168 34.34 -14.35 -10.23
N ALA A 169 33.56 -14.04 -9.19
CA ALA A 169 32.49 -13.05 -9.28
C ALA A 169 33.03 -11.73 -9.83
N SER A 170 32.35 -11.13 -10.81
CA SER A 170 32.79 -9.88 -11.44
C SER A 170 33.04 -8.77 -10.39
N ALA A 171 33.96 -7.86 -10.69
CA ALA A 171 34.32 -6.78 -9.77
C ALA A 171 33.09 -5.97 -9.32
N ALA A 172 32.17 -5.67 -10.25
CA ALA A 172 30.88 -5.05 -9.97
C ALA A 172 30.03 -5.83 -8.95
N ARG A 173 30.00 -7.18 -9.03
CA ARG A 173 29.27 -8.02 -8.06
C ARG A 173 29.91 -8.00 -6.67
N ARG A 174 31.24 -7.92 -6.57
CA ARG A 174 31.94 -7.71 -5.29
C ARG A 174 31.65 -6.32 -4.71
N ALA A 175 31.74 -5.28 -5.53
CA ALA A 175 31.42 -3.90 -5.13
C ALA A 175 29.96 -3.77 -4.65
N PHE A 176 29.00 -4.34 -5.37
CA PHE A 176 27.59 -4.38 -4.97
C PHE A 176 27.39 -5.05 -3.60
N HIS A 177 28.02 -6.22 -3.37
CA HIS A 177 27.95 -6.91 -2.07
C HIS A 177 28.74 -6.21 -0.95
N ALA A 178 29.71 -5.35 -1.26
CA ALA A 178 30.35 -4.47 -0.28
C ALA A 178 29.43 -3.30 0.09
N ALA A 179 28.91 -2.57 -0.90
CA ALA A 179 28.00 -1.45 -0.72
C ALA A 179 26.72 -1.86 0.03
N ALA A 180 26.11 -3.00 -0.32
CA ALA A 180 24.93 -3.51 0.36
C ALA A 180 25.20 -3.86 1.85
N ARG A 181 26.39 -4.38 2.18
CA ARG A 181 26.78 -4.66 3.57
C ARG A 181 27.02 -3.36 4.34
N TRP A 182 27.77 -2.42 3.77
CA TRP A 182 27.99 -1.08 4.35
C TRP A 182 26.67 -0.35 4.63
N LEU A 183 25.78 -0.29 3.63
CA LEU A 183 24.44 0.31 3.75
C LEU A 183 23.59 -0.38 4.82
N SER A 184 23.72 -1.70 5.02
CA SER A 184 23.03 -2.42 6.09
C SER A 184 23.61 -2.13 7.49
N GLY A 185 24.91 -1.89 7.59
CA GLY A 185 25.60 -1.55 8.85
C GLY A 185 25.34 -0.12 9.36
N LEU A 186 24.84 0.79 8.51
CA LEU A 186 24.48 2.14 8.94
C LEU A 186 23.33 2.14 9.98
N GLY A 187 23.38 3.11 10.90
CA GLY A 187 22.30 3.40 11.83
C GLY A 187 21.01 3.89 11.14
N PRO A 188 19.86 3.94 11.85
CA PRO A 188 18.58 4.33 11.26
C PRO A 188 18.59 5.74 10.65
N HIS A 189 19.16 6.70 11.38
CA HIS A 189 19.18 8.11 10.98
C HIS A 189 20.06 8.36 9.75
N PRO A 190 21.36 7.97 9.70
CA PRO A 190 22.19 8.19 8.51
C PRO A 190 21.68 7.43 7.27
N ARG A 191 21.13 6.21 7.42
CA ARG A 191 20.54 5.48 6.28
C ARG A 191 19.30 6.19 5.71
N ARG A 192 18.42 6.72 6.56
CA ARG A 192 17.25 7.50 6.09
C ARG A 192 17.68 8.82 5.47
N ALA A 193 18.65 9.51 6.03
CA ALA A 193 19.20 10.74 5.44
C ALA A 193 19.82 10.49 4.05
N LEU A 194 20.58 9.40 3.90
CA LEU A 194 21.14 8.98 2.61
C LEU A 194 20.04 8.68 1.58
N PHE A 195 19.01 7.90 1.94
CA PHE A 195 17.90 7.63 1.02
C PHE A 195 17.10 8.89 0.68
N LEU A 196 16.84 9.78 1.65
CA LEU A 196 16.18 11.06 1.42
C LEU A 196 16.96 11.92 0.42
N ALA A 197 18.27 12.06 0.61
CA ALA A 197 19.13 12.81 -0.30
C ALA A 197 19.17 12.20 -1.72
N LEU A 198 19.25 10.87 -1.83
CA LEU A 198 19.23 10.18 -3.13
C LEU A 198 17.89 10.30 -3.87
N ILE A 199 16.77 10.27 -3.15
CA ILE A 199 15.42 10.46 -3.73
C ILE A 199 15.26 11.91 -4.19
N LEU A 200 15.60 12.89 -3.35
CA LEU A 200 15.52 14.31 -3.71
C LEU A 200 16.43 14.64 -4.89
N LEU A 201 17.67 14.12 -4.94
CA LEU A 201 18.58 14.24 -6.08
C LEU A 201 17.97 13.67 -7.37
N CYS A 202 17.29 12.52 -7.30
CA CYS A 202 16.56 11.92 -8.42
C CYS A 202 15.34 12.76 -8.85
N TRP A 203 14.83 13.64 -7.98
CA TRP A 203 13.63 14.46 -8.22
C TRP A 203 13.96 15.92 -8.61
N ILE A 204 15.24 16.34 -8.58
CA ILE A 204 15.69 17.64 -9.10
C ILE A 204 15.23 17.87 -10.56
N PRO A 205 15.28 16.90 -11.49
CA PRO A 205 14.80 17.12 -12.86
C PRO A 205 13.30 17.45 -12.92
N ALA A 206 12.48 16.83 -12.06
CA ALA A 206 11.06 17.16 -11.95
C ALA A 206 10.85 18.55 -11.33
N PHE A 207 11.61 18.89 -10.28
CA PHE A 207 11.56 20.23 -9.69
C PHE A 207 11.90 21.31 -10.73
N ILE A 208 12.91 21.10 -11.57
CA ILE A 208 13.27 22.00 -12.68
C ILE A 208 12.15 22.05 -13.73
N ALA A 209 11.60 20.92 -14.14
CA ALA A 209 10.54 20.87 -15.15
C ALA A 209 9.26 21.58 -14.72
N PHE A 210 8.88 21.42 -13.44
CA PHE A 210 7.64 21.94 -12.87
C PHE A 210 7.78 23.31 -12.18
N PHE A 211 8.98 23.88 -12.01
CA PHE A 211 9.19 25.15 -11.31
C PHE A 211 8.27 26.28 -11.84
N PRO A 212 7.55 27.04 -10.99
CA PRO A 212 7.64 27.12 -9.51
C PRO A 212 6.98 25.97 -8.74
N GLY A 213 6.31 25.05 -9.41
CA GLY A 213 5.43 23.98 -8.95
C GLY A 213 4.16 24.02 -9.81
N ASN A 214 3.34 22.96 -9.84
CA ASN A 214 2.09 22.96 -10.61
C ASN A 214 0.87 23.32 -9.73
N PHE A 215 0.20 24.44 -10.03
CA PHE A 215 -0.99 24.93 -9.33
C PHE A 215 -2.25 24.53 -10.10
N ASN A 216 -2.62 23.27 -9.97
CA ASN A 216 -3.64 22.60 -10.78
C ASN A 216 -4.73 21.93 -9.93
N ASP A 217 -5.71 21.36 -10.63
CA ASP A 217 -6.87 20.65 -10.08
C ASP A 217 -7.61 21.47 -9.00
N ASP A 218 -7.79 20.91 -7.80
CA ASP A 218 -8.41 21.56 -6.63
C ASP A 218 -7.58 22.73 -6.08
N GLY A 219 -6.31 22.87 -6.47
CA GLY A 219 -5.35 23.81 -5.87
C GLY A 219 -5.87 25.26 -5.86
N PRO A 220 -6.19 25.84 -7.02
CA PRO A 220 -6.81 27.15 -7.13
C PRO A 220 -8.16 27.26 -6.41
N LEU A 221 -9.09 26.32 -6.66
CA LEU A 221 -10.44 26.37 -6.12
C LEU A 221 -10.47 26.40 -4.58
N GLN A 222 -9.80 25.43 -3.93
CA GLN A 222 -9.84 25.31 -2.48
C GLN A 222 -9.11 26.46 -1.78
N SER A 223 -8.10 27.05 -2.41
CA SER A 223 -7.33 28.15 -1.84
C SER A 223 -8.01 29.50 -2.04
N ALA A 224 -8.64 29.76 -3.20
CA ALA A 224 -9.42 30.97 -3.43
C ALA A 224 -10.67 31.03 -2.52
N GLU A 225 -11.41 29.94 -2.35
CA GLU A 225 -12.61 29.92 -1.50
C GLU A 225 -12.29 30.21 -0.01
N PHE A 226 -11.10 29.80 0.45
CA PHE A 226 -10.61 30.09 1.81
C PHE A 226 -9.92 31.47 1.93
N LEU A 227 -9.07 31.85 0.98
CA LEU A 227 -8.26 33.08 1.07
C LEU A 227 -9.07 34.33 0.75
N ASN A 228 -10.00 34.27 -0.22
CA ASN A 228 -10.89 35.37 -0.55
C ASN A 228 -12.19 35.27 0.26
N GLY A 229 -12.87 34.13 0.19
CA GLY A 229 -14.21 33.94 0.77
C GLY A 229 -14.24 33.63 2.27
N HIS A 230 -13.10 33.31 2.88
CA HIS A 230 -12.98 32.89 4.29
C HIS A 230 -13.85 31.66 4.67
N VAL A 231 -14.22 30.85 3.68
CA VAL A 231 -15.00 29.62 3.85
C VAL A 231 -14.10 28.39 3.69
N ILE A 232 -14.20 27.45 4.62
CA ILE A 232 -13.57 26.14 4.51
C ILE A 232 -14.57 25.20 3.81
N ASN A 233 -14.38 24.99 2.51
CA ASN A 233 -15.18 24.03 1.76
C ASN A 233 -14.75 22.59 2.07
N LEU A 234 -15.65 21.87 2.74
CA LEU A 234 -15.46 20.50 3.20
C LEU A 234 -15.67 19.45 2.09
N GLN A 235 -15.86 19.84 0.83
CA GLN A 235 -15.69 18.92 -0.30
C GLN A 235 -14.25 18.41 -0.33
N TRP A 236 -13.28 19.32 -0.21
CA TRP A 236 -11.86 19.01 0.00
C TRP A 236 -11.53 18.76 1.49
N PRO A 237 -10.37 18.14 1.81
CA PRO A 237 -9.96 17.91 3.19
C PRO A 237 -9.40 19.21 3.78
N ALA A 238 -10.07 19.76 4.80
CA ALA A 238 -9.70 21.05 5.41
C ALA A 238 -8.22 21.14 5.84
N ALA A 239 -7.62 20.03 6.29
CA ALA A 239 -6.19 19.97 6.63
C ALA A 239 -5.28 20.27 5.42
N HIS A 240 -5.67 19.84 4.22
CA HIS A 240 -4.95 20.16 2.98
C HIS A 240 -5.14 21.64 2.60
N THR A 241 -6.40 22.12 2.63
CA THR A 241 -6.74 23.52 2.35
C THR A 241 -5.93 24.49 3.21
N LEU A 242 -5.82 24.21 4.51
CA LEU A 242 -5.05 25.03 5.45
C LEU A 242 -3.53 24.97 5.18
N ILE A 243 -2.97 23.79 4.90
CA ILE A 243 -1.52 23.64 4.60
C ILE A 243 -1.16 24.38 3.30
N LEU A 244 -1.94 24.20 2.23
CA LEU A 244 -1.73 24.89 0.95
C LEU A 244 -1.85 26.41 1.11
N SER A 245 -2.92 26.87 1.76
CA SER A 245 -3.16 28.31 1.98
C SER A 245 -2.12 28.96 2.88
N ALA A 246 -1.58 28.23 3.86
CA ALA A 246 -0.46 28.69 4.69
C ALA A 246 0.83 28.83 3.89
N CYS A 247 1.15 27.87 3.00
CA CYS A 247 2.31 27.95 2.11
C CYS A 247 2.18 29.13 1.12
N LEU A 248 0.99 29.31 0.53
CA LEU A 248 0.66 30.42 -0.36
C LEU A 248 0.87 31.78 0.33
N ARG A 249 0.29 31.98 1.51
CA ARG A 249 0.46 33.22 2.30
C ARG A 249 1.91 33.44 2.74
N LEU A 250 2.63 32.39 3.13
CA LEU A 250 4.02 32.49 3.57
C LEU A 250 4.95 32.89 2.41
N GLY A 251 4.81 32.28 1.23
CA GLY A 251 5.61 32.65 0.06
C GLY A 251 5.33 34.06 -0.44
N PHE A 252 4.06 34.49 -0.40
CA PHE A 252 3.72 35.88 -0.68
C PHE A 252 4.31 36.85 0.35
N ALA A 253 4.30 36.51 1.64
CA ALA A 253 4.90 37.35 2.69
C ALA A 253 6.44 37.41 2.61
N LEU A 254 7.11 36.35 2.15
CA LEU A 254 8.58 36.28 2.06
C LEU A 254 9.15 36.85 0.75
N ALA A 255 8.45 36.68 -0.38
CA ALA A 255 8.97 37.00 -1.71
C ALA A 255 7.99 37.82 -2.57
N GLY A 256 6.85 38.26 -2.03
CA GLY A 256 5.89 39.13 -2.72
C GLY A 256 5.18 38.52 -3.92
N THR A 257 5.19 37.18 -4.09
CA THR A 257 4.55 36.50 -5.23
C THR A 257 3.84 35.22 -4.81
N GLY A 258 2.71 34.90 -5.44
CA GLY A 258 2.00 33.64 -5.22
C GLY A 258 2.82 32.42 -5.66
N SER A 259 3.65 32.57 -6.70
CA SER A 259 4.56 31.53 -7.21
C SER A 259 5.51 31.00 -6.15
N ALA A 260 6.10 31.88 -5.32
CA ALA A 260 6.96 31.46 -4.23
C ALA A 260 6.21 30.60 -3.19
N GLY A 261 4.91 30.86 -3.00
CA GLY A 261 4.06 30.06 -2.12
C GLY A 261 3.76 28.66 -2.67
N VAL A 262 3.56 28.55 -3.99
CA VAL A 262 3.49 27.25 -4.68
C VAL A 262 4.82 26.49 -4.57
N THR A 263 5.96 27.17 -4.69
CA THR A 263 7.28 26.55 -4.49
C THR A 263 7.48 26.05 -3.06
N ILE A 264 7.11 26.82 -2.05
CA ILE A 264 7.17 26.37 -0.64
C ILE A 264 6.31 25.12 -0.44
N TYR A 265 5.10 25.08 -1.02
CA TYR A 265 4.25 23.89 -0.96
C TYR A 265 4.90 22.67 -1.66
N ALA A 266 5.38 22.84 -2.90
CA ALA A 266 5.98 21.76 -3.68
C ALA A 266 7.25 21.20 -3.02
N VAL A 267 8.10 22.05 -2.42
CA VAL A 267 9.27 21.62 -1.65
C VAL A 267 8.84 20.88 -0.37
N LEU A 268 7.86 21.40 0.39
CA LEU A 268 7.35 20.74 1.59
C LEU A 268 6.79 19.34 1.28
N GLN A 269 5.94 19.24 0.26
CA GLN A 269 5.32 17.98 -0.15
C GLN A 269 6.35 16.97 -0.67
N SER A 270 7.24 17.37 -1.59
CA SER A 270 8.25 16.48 -2.15
C SER A 270 9.24 15.98 -1.09
N VAL A 271 9.64 16.81 -0.12
CA VAL A 271 10.45 16.40 1.04
C VAL A 271 9.70 15.40 1.93
N LEU A 272 8.41 15.60 2.19
CA LEU A 272 7.59 14.66 2.99
C LEU A 272 7.42 13.31 2.27
N MET A 273 7.15 13.31 0.96
CA MET A 273 7.05 12.07 0.16
C MET A 273 8.39 11.34 0.07
N ALA A 274 9.49 12.06 -0.15
CA ALA A 274 10.84 11.50 -0.19
C ALA A 274 11.25 10.92 1.19
N PHE A 275 10.89 11.59 2.29
CA PHE A 275 11.11 11.08 3.65
C PHE A 275 10.29 9.80 3.92
N ALA A 276 9.03 9.76 3.48
CA ALA A 276 8.18 8.59 3.62
C ALA A 276 8.73 7.36 2.88
N LEU A 277 9.21 7.57 1.64
CA LEU A 277 9.90 6.56 0.84
C LEU A 277 11.24 6.13 1.47
N ALA A 278 12.04 7.07 1.99
CA ALA A 278 13.28 6.78 2.72
C ALA A 278 13.05 5.99 4.03
N PHE A 279 11.97 6.30 4.74
CA PHE A 279 11.53 5.57 5.94
C PHE A 279 11.11 4.14 5.58
N ALA A 280 10.32 3.97 4.52
CA ALA A 280 9.95 2.65 4.00
C ALA A 280 11.20 1.82 3.66
N ALA A 281 12.17 2.38 2.92
CA ALA A 281 13.40 1.68 2.55
C ALA A 281 14.24 1.20 3.77
N ASP A 282 14.44 2.03 4.80
CA ASP A 282 15.10 1.60 6.04
C ASP A 282 14.30 0.50 6.77
N ARG A 283 12.97 0.56 6.76
CA ARG A 283 12.10 -0.45 7.40
C ARG A 283 12.12 -1.79 6.68
N LEU A 284 12.04 -1.79 5.35
CA LEU A 284 12.15 -3.00 4.51
C LEU A 284 13.48 -3.72 4.75
N LEU A 285 14.60 -2.98 4.77
CA LEU A 285 15.92 -3.54 5.11
C LEU A 285 15.97 -4.10 6.55
N ARG A 286 15.37 -3.40 7.53
CA ARG A 286 15.24 -3.87 8.92
C ARG A 286 14.40 -5.14 9.06
N TRP A 287 13.45 -5.39 8.16
CA TRP A 287 12.70 -6.65 8.09
C TRP A 287 13.46 -7.80 7.39
N ARG A 288 14.77 -7.61 7.14
CA ARG A 288 15.69 -8.54 6.48
C ARG A 288 15.29 -8.90 5.03
N VAL A 289 14.59 -7.99 4.34
CA VAL A 289 14.36 -8.06 2.89
C VAL A 289 15.71 -7.90 2.16
N PRO A 290 16.02 -8.66 1.11
CA PRO A 290 17.29 -8.53 0.40
C PRO A 290 17.45 -7.14 -0.22
N GLY A 291 18.61 -6.51 -0.03
CA GLY A 291 18.84 -5.12 -0.47
C GLY A 291 18.58 -4.87 -1.95
N ILE A 292 18.91 -5.82 -2.84
CA ILE A 292 18.59 -5.73 -4.28
C ILE A 292 17.07 -5.68 -4.55
N VAL A 293 16.26 -6.41 -3.78
CA VAL A 293 14.78 -6.38 -3.91
C VAL A 293 14.26 -5.03 -3.45
N VAL A 294 14.77 -4.49 -2.34
CA VAL A 294 14.43 -3.13 -1.89
C VAL A 294 14.83 -2.09 -2.94
N THR A 295 16.05 -2.13 -3.48
CA THR A 295 16.51 -1.18 -4.52
C THR A 295 15.63 -1.23 -5.77
N LEU A 296 15.37 -2.43 -6.32
CA LEU A 296 14.54 -2.57 -7.51
C LEU A 296 13.09 -2.12 -7.25
N ALA A 297 12.50 -2.51 -6.12
CA ALA A 297 11.13 -2.14 -5.76
C ALA A 297 10.98 -0.64 -5.50
N MET A 298 12.00 0.01 -4.89
CA MET A 298 12.03 1.46 -4.71
C MET A 298 12.18 2.20 -6.06
N LEU A 299 13.01 1.70 -6.99
CA LEU A 299 13.20 2.34 -8.30
C LEU A 299 11.89 2.43 -9.11
N VAL A 300 11.02 1.41 -9.03
CA VAL A 300 9.70 1.41 -9.71
C VAL A 300 8.83 2.61 -9.31
N THR A 301 9.01 3.17 -8.11
CA THR A 301 8.27 4.34 -7.61
C THR A 301 9.10 5.63 -7.65
N VAL A 302 10.37 5.58 -7.24
CA VAL A 302 11.25 6.77 -7.12
C VAL A 302 11.60 7.35 -8.49
N ALA A 303 11.84 6.49 -9.50
CA ALA A 303 12.13 6.93 -10.86
C ALA A 303 10.86 7.20 -11.69
N ASN A 304 9.66 6.91 -11.16
CA ASN A 304 8.42 7.05 -11.91
C ASN A 304 8.10 8.53 -12.16
N PRO A 305 8.10 9.00 -13.42
CA PRO A 305 7.96 10.42 -13.73
C PRO A 305 6.59 11.01 -13.32
N VAL A 306 5.55 10.18 -13.19
CA VAL A 306 4.23 10.62 -12.73
C VAL A 306 4.22 10.84 -11.21
N VAL A 307 4.83 9.94 -10.44
CA VAL A 307 5.03 10.14 -8.99
C VAL A 307 5.86 11.40 -8.71
N GLN A 308 6.87 11.65 -9.56
CA GLN A 308 7.70 12.86 -9.49
C GLN A 308 6.92 14.13 -9.85
N ALA A 309 6.11 14.13 -10.91
CA ALA A 309 5.25 15.25 -11.28
C ALA A 309 4.26 15.57 -10.16
N PHE A 310 3.61 14.55 -9.59
CA PHE A 310 2.69 14.73 -8.48
C PHE A 310 3.34 15.35 -7.23
N ALA A 311 4.58 14.98 -6.92
CA ALA A 311 5.32 15.56 -5.80
C ALA A 311 5.48 17.09 -5.92
N MET A 312 5.46 17.63 -7.15
CA MET A 312 5.57 19.07 -7.45
C MET A 312 4.21 19.77 -7.68
N SER A 313 3.10 19.04 -7.57
CA SER A 313 1.73 19.54 -7.84
C SER A 313 0.93 19.84 -6.56
N THR A 314 -0.03 20.76 -6.59
CA THR A 314 -0.83 21.13 -5.41
C THR A 314 -1.98 20.17 -5.07
N VAL A 315 -1.84 18.87 -5.36
CA VAL A 315 -2.91 17.88 -5.17
C VAL A 315 -2.88 17.20 -3.80
N LYS A 316 -4.06 17.15 -3.15
CA LYS A 316 -4.30 16.47 -1.86
C LYS A 316 -3.82 15.02 -1.79
N ASP A 317 -3.80 14.34 -2.93
CA ASP A 317 -3.43 12.94 -3.11
C ASP A 317 -1.94 12.68 -2.84
N ALA A 318 -1.06 13.61 -3.25
CA ALA A 318 0.38 13.46 -3.16
C ALA A 318 0.88 13.63 -1.71
N LEU A 319 0.44 14.69 -1.02
CA LEU A 319 0.71 14.87 0.41
C LEU A 319 0.15 13.72 1.27
N PHE A 320 -1.06 13.22 0.96
CA PHE A 320 -1.62 12.04 1.64
C PHE A 320 -0.76 10.78 1.43
N SER A 321 -0.23 10.57 0.22
CA SER A 321 0.58 9.39 -0.13
C SER A 321 1.79 9.20 0.80
N ALA A 322 2.41 10.30 1.24
CA ALA A 322 3.51 10.28 2.20
C ALA A 322 3.10 9.63 3.54
N PHE A 323 1.98 10.05 4.12
CA PHE A 323 1.48 9.47 5.37
C PHE A 323 0.97 8.05 5.16
N PHE A 324 0.31 7.77 4.03
CA PHE A 324 -0.26 6.45 3.72
C PHE A 324 0.79 5.33 3.66
N VAL A 325 1.92 5.54 2.98
CA VAL A 325 3.01 4.54 2.94
C VAL A 325 3.69 4.35 4.30
N ILE A 326 3.80 5.42 5.11
CA ILE A 326 4.28 5.29 6.49
C ILE A 326 3.28 4.48 7.33
N VAL A 327 1.96 4.71 7.21
CA VAL A 327 0.93 3.93 7.93
C VAL A 327 0.99 2.45 7.56
N ALA A 328 1.05 2.10 6.27
CA ALA A 328 1.17 0.71 5.83
C ALA A 328 2.41 0.01 6.43
N VAL A 329 3.54 0.73 6.52
CA VAL A 329 4.78 0.23 7.14
C VAL A 329 4.67 0.13 8.67
N LEU A 330 4.04 1.09 9.33
CA LEU A 330 3.85 1.10 10.78
C LEU A 330 2.88 0.01 11.25
N VAL A 331 1.87 -0.34 10.47
CA VAL A 331 0.95 -1.47 10.73
C VAL A 331 1.73 -2.80 10.83
N ALA A 332 2.69 -3.04 9.92
CA ALA A 332 3.59 -4.20 9.99
C ALA A 332 4.49 -4.15 11.24
N ASP A 333 5.02 -2.98 11.57
CA ASP A 333 5.92 -2.79 12.72
C ASP A 333 5.18 -2.99 14.07
N VAL A 334 3.93 -2.53 14.19
CA VAL A 334 3.05 -2.77 15.35
C VAL A 334 2.73 -4.25 15.52
N LEU A 335 2.42 -4.96 14.43
CA LEU A 335 2.10 -6.39 14.48
C LEU A 335 3.30 -7.27 14.85
N ARG A 336 4.52 -6.85 14.49
CA ARG A 336 5.76 -7.55 14.83
C ARG A 336 6.28 -7.19 16.22
N ARG A 337 6.16 -5.92 16.62
CA ARG A 337 6.66 -5.38 17.90
C ARG A 337 5.56 -4.60 18.62
N PRO A 338 4.49 -5.26 19.12
CA PRO A 338 3.33 -4.58 19.70
C PRO A 338 3.63 -3.83 21.01
N MET A 339 4.75 -4.12 21.68
CA MET A 339 5.25 -3.32 22.80
C MET A 339 5.83 -1.96 22.40
N ALA A 340 6.07 -1.69 21.11
CA ALA A 340 6.55 -0.38 20.65
C ALA A 340 5.59 0.76 21.01
N LEU A 341 4.27 0.50 21.04
CA LEU A 341 3.23 1.44 21.49
C LEU A 341 3.22 1.71 23.01
N LYS A 342 4.15 1.13 23.77
CA LYS A 342 4.50 1.60 25.13
C LYS A 342 5.31 2.91 25.05
N SER A 343 6.19 3.05 24.07
CA SER A 343 7.06 4.22 23.91
C SER A 343 6.27 5.44 23.45
N ALA A 344 6.42 6.57 24.15
CA ALA A 344 5.76 7.82 23.81
C ALA A 344 6.12 8.30 22.40
N GLY A 345 7.42 8.28 22.04
CA GLY A 345 7.88 8.73 20.72
C GLY A 345 7.36 7.87 19.56
N PHE A 346 7.33 6.54 19.71
CA PHE A 346 6.74 5.67 18.69
C PHE A 346 5.21 5.82 18.61
N THR A 347 4.54 5.99 19.75
CA THR A 347 3.09 6.22 19.80
C THR A 347 2.72 7.55 19.16
N ALA A 348 3.45 8.63 19.45
CA ALA A 348 3.25 9.95 18.84
C ALA A 348 3.47 9.90 17.31
N PHE A 349 4.53 9.23 16.85
CA PHE A 349 4.76 9.04 15.41
C PHE A 349 3.66 8.20 14.74
N PHE A 350 3.16 7.15 15.41
CA PHE A 350 2.03 6.35 14.92
C PHE A 350 0.74 7.18 14.83
N VAL A 351 0.40 7.90 15.91
CA VAL A 351 -0.77 8.78 16.00
C VAL A 351 -0.72 9.85 14.91
N LEU A 352 0.40 10.55 14.78
CA LEU A 352 0.57 11.62 13.78
C LEU A 352 0.33 11.11 12.35
N ASN A 353 0.95 10.00 11.96
CA ASN A 353 0.81 9.47 10.61
C ASN A 353 -0.61 8.94 10.32
N CYS A 354 -1.24 8.27 11.29
CA CYS A 354 -2.62 7.80 11.13
C CYS A 354 -3.62 8.96 11.08
N ALA A 355 -3.48 9.96 11.97
CA ALA A 355 -4.34 11.13 11.99
C ALA A 355 -4.19 11.97 10.71
N MET A 356 -2.96 12.27 10.28
CA MET A 356 -2.73 13.01 9.02
C MET A 356 -3.26 12.26 7.80
N ALA A 357 -3.11 10.93 7.74
CA ALA A 357 -3.71 10.14 6.66
C ALA A 357 -5.25 10.26 6.63
N VAL A 358 -5.92 10.20 7.79
CA VAL A 358 -7.38 10.39 7.89
C VAL A 358 -7.81 11.83 7.57
N LEU A 359 -7.08 12.84 8.06
CA LEU A 359 -7.40 14.25 7.85
C LEU A 359 -7.16 14.74 6.41
N LEU A 360 -6.25 14.10 5.67
CA LEU A 360 -5.99 14.41 4.26
C LEU A 360 -6.88 13.60 3.29
N ARG A 361 -7.50 12.49 3.72
CA ARG A 361 -8.48 11.73 2.92
C ARG A 361 -9.59 11.13 3.77
N LYS A 362 -10.83 11.62 3.59
CA LYS A 362 -12.06 11.07 4.19
C LYS A 362 -12.14 9.54 4.08
N GLN A 363 -11.86 8.97 2.91
CA GLN A 363 -11.91 7.52 2.66
C GLN A 363 -10.99 6.71 3.59
N MET A 364 -9.88 7.30 4.04
CA MET A 364 -8.93 6.66 4.94
C MET A 364 -9.52 6.44 6.34
N LEU A 365 -10.58 7.15 6.75
CA LEU A 365 -11.28 6.85 8.01
C LEU A 365 -11.87 5.44 8.00
N TYR A 366 -12.54 5.05 6.90
CA TYR A 366 -13.13 3.71 6.77
C TYR A 366 -12.05 2.62 6.75
N VAL A 367 -10.98 2.83 5.97
CA VAL A 367 -9.81 1.93 5.94
C VAL A 367 -9.17 1.81 7.32
N PHE A 368 -8.96 2.94 8.02
CA PHE A 368 -8.40 2.96 9.37
C PHE A 368 -9.28 2.21 10.37
N LEU A 369 -10.60 2.39 10.36
CA LEU A 369 -11.51 1.70 11.27
C LEU A 369 -11.52 0.18 11.05
N ILE A 370 -11.60 -0.28 9.78
CA ILE A 370 -11.55 -1.71 9.44
C ILE A 370 -10.21 -2.32 9.88
N VAL A 371 -9.09 -1.66 9.56
CA VAL A 371 -7.74 -2.11 9.95
C VAL A 371 -7.56 -2.08 11.47
N ALA A 372 -8.11 -1.08 12.17
CA ALA A 372 -8.05 -0.97 13.63
C ALA A 372 -8.80 -2.12 14.32
N VAL A 373 -9.99 -2.50 13.81
CA VAL A 373 -10.73 -3.68 14.30
C VAL A 373 -9.92 -4.96 14.06
N ILE A 374 -9.36 -5.16 12.86
CA ILE A 374 -8.53 -6.32 12.53
C ILE A 374 -7.29 -6.38 13.44
N LEU A 375 -6.59 -5.26 13.64
CA LEU A 375 -5.45 -5.17 14.55
C LEU A 375 -5.85 -5.49 16.00
N LEU A 376 -7.02 -5.04 16.47
CA LEU A 376 -7.52 -5.34 17.81
C LEU A 376 -8.01 -6.79 17.97
N ILE A 377 -8.36 -7.50 16.90
CA ILE A 377 -8.66 -8.94 16.92
C ILE A 377 -7.35 -9.75 16.93
N VAL A 378 -6.37 -9.32 16.13
CA VAL A 378 -5.12 -10.04 15.85
C VAL A 378 -4.03 -9.81 16.92
N ALA A 379 -4.00 -8.65 17.58
CA ALA A 379 -2.97 -8.32 18.56
C ALA A 379 -3.01 -9.23 19.79
N ASN A 380 -1.82 -9.64 20.25
CA ASN A 380 -1.64 -10.47 21.45
C ASN A 380 -2.43 -9.91 22.65
N ARG A 381 -3.12 -10.82 23.36
CA ARG A 381 -3.90 -10.49 24.57
C ARG A 381 -3.00 -9.87 25.66
N GLY A 382 -3.58 -8.99 26.48
CA GLY A 382 -2.85 -8.25 27.52
C GLY A 382 -2.40 -6.85 27.08
N LYS A 383 -1.30 -6.35 27.68
CA LYS A 383 -0.86 -4.95 27.60
C LYS A 383 -0.65 -4.43 26.17
N ALA A 384 -0.30 -5.30 25.22
CA ALA A 384 -0.19 -4.99 23.79
C ALA A 384 -1.48 -4.41 23.22
N ARG A 385 -2.60 -5.12 23.44
CA ARG A 385 -3.94 -4.71 22.98
C ARG A 385 -4.40 -3.40 23.63
N LEU A 386 -4.01 -3.15 24.88
CA LEU A 386 -4.31 -1.89 25.59
C LEU A 386 -3.54 -0.70 25.00
N TYR A 387 -2.23 -0.84 24.74
CA TYR A 387 -1.44 0.23 24.12
C TYR A 387 -1.91 0.53 22.68
N LEU A 388 -2.34 -0.50 21.94
CA LEU A 388 -2.98 -0.37 20.62
C LEU A 388 -4.33 0.35 20.71
N ALA A 389 -5.24 -0.08 21.59
CA ALA A 389 -6.53 0.58 21.80
C ALA A 389 -6.37 2.05 22.20
N ARG A 390 -5.41 2.36 23.09
CA ARG A 390 -5.02 3.73 23.45
C ARG A 390 -4.55 4.53 22.23
N ALA A 391 -3.67 3.98 21.41
CA ALA A 391 -3.18 4.67 20.22
C ALA A 391 -4.30 4.95 19.20
N ILE A 392 -5.20 3.99 18.98
CA ILE A 392 -6.40 4.15 18.13
C ILE A 392 -7.32 5.24 18.70
N ALA A 393 -7.61 5.21 20.00
CA ALA A 393 -8.45 6.21 20.65
C ALA A 393 -7.87 7.63 20.55
N ILE A 394 -6.54 7.79 20.65
CA ILE A 394 -5.88 9.09 20.45
C ILE A 394 -6.00 9.55 18.99
N VAL A 395 -5.84 8.66 17.99
CA VAL A 395 -6.07 9.03 16.58
C VAL A 395 -7.50 9.54 16.37
N LEU A 396 -8.49 8.80 16.87
CA LEU A 396 -9.90 9.19 16.74
C LEU A 396 -10.20 10.50 17.49
N ALA A 397 -9.61 10.72 18.67
CA ALA A 397 -9.74 11.96 19.42
C ALA A 397 -9.11 13.16 18.69
N VAL A 398 -7.92 13.00 18.08
CA VAL A 398 -7.26 14.05 17.29
C VAL A 398 -8.10 14.41 16.05
N VAL A 399 -8.62 13.40 15.33
CA VAL A 399 -9.49 13.61 14.16
C VAL A 399 -10.81 14.29 14.56
N LEU A 400 -11.42 13.87 15.67
CA LEU A 400 -12.63 14.49 16.20
C LEU A 400 -12.40 15.94 16.62
N VAL A 401 -11.38 16.22 17.44
CA VAL A 401 -11.06 17.58 17.91
C VAL A 401 -10.73 18.50 16.73
N PHE A 402 -9.97 18.02 15.74
CA PHE A 402 -9.70 18.80 14.52
C PHE A 402 -11.00 19.15 13.79
N ASN A 403 -11.86 18.16 13.50
CA ASN A 403 -13.12 18.42 12.80
C ASN A 403 -14.09 19.31 13.60
N THR A 404 -14.14 19.18 14.92
CA THR A 404 -14.90 20.10 15.79
C THR A 404 -14.37 21.52 15.72
N VAL A 405 -13.04 21.72 15.75
CA VAL A 405 -12.42 23.05 15.61
C VAL A 405 -12.68 23.65 14.22
N ILE A 406 -12.59 22.85 13.14
CA ILE A 406 -12.97 23.30 11.78
C ILE A 406 -14.44 23.71 11.72
N GLY A 407 -15.33 23.01 12.43
CA GLY A 407 -16.76 23.34 12.54
C GLY A 407 -17.08 24.64 13.29
N LEU A 408 -16.09 25.31 13.89
CA LEU A 408 -16.25 26.66 14.47
C LEU A 408 -16.08 27.78 13.43
N PHE A 409 -15.61 27.46 12.22
CA PHE A 409 -15.41 28.40 11.12
C PHE A 409 -16.56 28.32 10.10
N PRO A 410 -16.74 29.33 9.22
CA PRO A 410 -17.64 29.21 8.08
C PRO A 410 -17.25 28.00 7.20
N THR A 411 -18.14 27.01 7.10
CA THR A 411 -17.89 25.77 6.35
C THR A 411 -18.99 25.50 5.33
N ARG A 412 -18.60 25.18 4.09
CA ARG A 412 -19.49 24.62 3.06
C ARG A 412 -19.45 23.09 3.15
N LYS A 413 -20.61 22.45 3.21
CA LYS A 413 -20.73 20.97 3.22
C LYS A 413 -20.66 20.42 1.79
N PRO A 414 -20.13 19.20 1.57
CA PRO A 414 -20.23 18.52 0.27
C PRO A 414 -21.69 18.20 -0.09
N GLY A 415 -21.96 18.01 -1.38
CA GLY A 415 -23.23 17.46 -1.88
C GLY A 415 -23.43 16.00 -1.48
N ILE A 416 -24.64 15.47 -1.64
CA ILE A 416 -24.90 14.03 -1.44
C ILE A 416 -24.62 13.25 -2.73
N ARG A 417 -24.71 13.91 -3.91
CA ARG A 417 -24.32 13.37 -5.23
C ARG A 417 -22.93 12.72 -5.25
N ASP A 418 -21.93 13.36 -4.63
CA ASP A 418 -20.55 12.86 -4.47
C ASP A 418 -20.44 11.45 -3.84
N MET A 419 -21.50 10.94 -3.19
CA MET A 419 -21.54 9.64 -2.53
C MET A 419 -22.12 8.50 -3.39
N VAL A 420 -22.72 8.80 -4.54
CA VAL A 420 -23.48 7.82 -5.36
C VAL A 420 -22.94 7.64 -6.78
N SER A 421 -21.71 8.07 -7.07
CA SER A 421 -21.16 8.12 -8.45
C SER A 421 -21.21 6.81 -9.26
N VAL A 422 -21.11 5.63 -8.63
CA VAL A 422 -21.22 4.34 -9.35
C VAL A 422 -22.68 3.98 -9.67
N PRO A 423 -23.63 4.03 -8.72
CA PRO A 423 -25.06 3.98 -9.03
C PRO A 423 -25.50 5.00 -10.08
N ASP A 424 -25.00 6.22 -9.99
CA ASP A 424 -25.31 7.33 -10.88
C ASP A 424 -24.92 7.03 -12.35
N GLN A 425 -23.67 6.61 -12.59
CA GLN A 425 -23.21 6.18 -13.91
C GLN A 425 -23.97 4.97 -14.44
N GLN A 426 -24.41 4.05 -13.57
CA GLN A 426 -25.17 2.87 -13.99
C GLN A 426 -26.63 3.20 -14.35
N ILE A 427 -27.25 4.19 -13.68
CA ILE A 427 -28.58 4.70 -14.05
C ILE A 427 -28.50 5.53 -15.33
N ALA A 428 -27.51 6.41 -15.46
CA ALA A 428 -27.28 7.19 -16.68
C ALA A 428 -27.00 6.26 -17.88
N ALA A 429 -26.11 5.28 -17.73
CA ALA A 429 -25.84 4.29 -18.79
C ALA A 429 -27.12 3.57 -19.26
N VAL A 430 -28.06 3.27 -18.36
CA VAL A 430 -29.37 2.73 -18.74
C VAL A 430 -30.24 3.78 -19.45
N PHE A 431 -30.34 5.02 -18.94
CA PHE A 431 -31.11 6.09 -19.58
C PHE A 431 -30.70 6.32 -21.04
N PHE A 432 -29.39 6.35 -21.33
CA PHE A 432 -28.86 6.67 -22.66
C PHE A 432 -28.70 5.43 -23.56
N THR A 433 -28.37 4.26 -23.02
CA THR A 433 -28.13 3.04 -23.84
C THR A 433 -29.40 2.22 -24.08
N ALA A 434 -30.38 2.29 -23.17
CA ALA A 434 -31.65 1.56 -23.27
C ALA A 434 -32.85 2.47 -23.55
N HIS A 435 -32.62 3.74 -23.89
CA HIS A 435 -33.62 4.82 -23.98
C HIS A 435 -34.94 4.38 -24.62
N ASP A 436 -34.90 3.94 -25.88
CA ASP A 436 -36.06 3.54 -26.69
C ASP A 436 -36.82 2.30 -26.15
N SER A 437 -36.27 1.62 -25.13
CA SER A 437 -36.84 0.43 -24.49
C SER A 437 -37.31 0.65 -23.05
N LEU A 438 -37.07 1.83 -22.47
CA LEU A 438 -37.54 2.16 -21.12
C LEU A 438 -39.05 2.40 -21.12
N SER A 439 -39.74 1.85 -20.13
CA SER A 439 -41.17 2.12 -19.96
C SER A 439 -41.41 3.52 -19.41
N ALA A 440 -42.62 4.06 -19.59
CA ALA A 440 -43.03 5.30 -18.95
C ALA A 440 -42.89 5.27 -17.40
N GLY A 441 -42.99 4.07 -16.79
CA GLY A 441 -42.75 3.89 -15.36
C GLY A 441 -41.27 3.96 -14.97
N ASP A 442 -40.36 3.57 -15.87
CA ASP A 442 -38.91 3.72 -15.66
C ASP A 442 -38.49 5.17 -15.78
N MET A 443 -38.94 5.86 -16.82
CA MET A 443 -38.69 7.28 -17.04
C MET A 443 -39.24 8.13 -15.89
N ALA A 444 -40.43 7.81 -15.37
CA ALA A 444 -40.97 8.46 -14.19
C ALA A 444 -40.14 8.19 -12.91
N ALA A 445 -39.73 6.94 -12.67
CA ALA A 445 -38.94 6.59 -11.48
C ALA A 445 -37.51 7.16 -11.52
N ILE A 446 -36.90 7.29 -12.70
CA ILE A 446 -35.65 8.04 -12.89
C ILE A 446 -35.92 9.54 -12.64
N GLY A 447 -37.03 10.07 -13.18
CA GLY A 447 -37.47 11.46 -13.01
C GLY A 447 -37.72 11.90 -11.56
N GLU A 448 -37.99 10.98 -10.62
CA GLU A 448 -38.04 11.31 -9.18
C GLU A 448 -36.68 11.84 -8.68
N TYR A 449 -35.58 11.27 -9.16
CA TYR A 449 -34.22 11.56 -8.69
C TYR A 449 -33.40 12.42 -9.64
N TYR A 450 -33.77 12.51 -10.92
CA TYR A 450 -33.01 13.20 -11.96
C TYR A 450 -33.81 14.28 -12.68
N GLU A 451 -33.14 15.35 -13.10
CA GLU A 451 -33.64 16.31 -14.09
C GLU A 451 -33.56 15.69 -15.48
N THR A 452 -34.47 14.75 -15.76
CA THR A 452 -34.54 13.96 -17.01
C THR A 452 -34.53 14.82 -18.27
N ASP A 453 -35.11 16.02 -18.22
CA ASP A 453 -35.17 16.96 -19.35
C ASP A 453 -33.76 17.35 -19.84
N ARG A 454 -32.77 17.43 -18.93
CA ARG A 454 -31.36 17.66 -19.28
C ARG A 454 -30.74 16.45 -19.95
N TRP A 455 -31.07 15.25 -19.48
CA TRP A 455 -30.58 14.02 -20.10
C TRP A 455 -31.25 13.78 -21.46
N GLN A 456 -32.51 14.20 -21.65
CA GLN A 456 -33.17 14.20 -22.94
C GLN A 456 -32.47 15.13 -23.92
N GLU A 457 -32.18 16.38 -23.53
CA GLU A 457 -31.44 17.33 -24.36
C GLU A 457 -30.05 16.77 -24.80
N ALA A 458 -29.36 16.08 -23.88
CA ALA A 458 -28.09 15.42 -24.17
C ALA A 458 -28.23 14.16 -25.06
N TYR A 459 -29.40 13.49 -25.05
CA TYR A 459 -29.73 12.34 -25.91
C TYR A 459 -30.12 12.81 -27.33
N ASP A 460 -30.97 13.82 -27.42
CA ASP A 460 -31.48 14.41 -28.65
C ASP A 460 -30.37 15.08 -29.49
N ASN A 461 -29.31 15.59 -28.83
CA ASN A 461 -28.06 16.03 -29.49
C ASN A 461 -27.30 14.89 -30.20
N GLY A 462 -27.59 13.63 -29.87
CA GLY A 462 -26.94 12.43 -30.40
C GLY A 462 -25.58 12.10 -29.76
N PRO A 463 -25.03 10.92 -30.08
CA PRO A 463 -23.76 10.46 -29.51
C PRO A 463 -22.55 11.19 -30.11
N VAL A 464 -21.69 11.71 -29.24
CA VAL A 464 -20.41 12.35 -29.54
C VAL A 464 -19.27 11.39 -29.19
N GLN A 465 -18.27 11.27 -30.06
CA GLN A 465 -17.04 10.54 -29.78
C GLN A 465 -15.97 11.50 -29.24
N LEU A 466 -15.34 11.14 -28.11
CA LEU A 466 -14.28 11.93 -27.47
C LEU A 466 -12.95 11.17 -27.47
N ASN A 467 -11.83 11.89 -27.63
CA ASN A 467 -10.45 11.39 -27.47
C ASN A 467 -10.03 10.14 -28.30
N GLY A 468 -10.86 9.74 -29.29
CA GLY A 468 -10.68 8.52 -30.08
C GLY A 468 -11.23 7.25 -29.41
N SER A 469 -12.12 7.40 -28.43
CA SER A 469 -13.03 6.34 -27.98
C SER A 469 -14.09 6.08 -29.06
N ASP A 470 -14.59 4.84 -29.15
CA ASP A 470 -15.81 4.54 -29.89
C ASP A 470 -17.05 4.43 -28.97
N VAL A 471 -16.89 4.60 -27.64
CA VAL A 471 -18.02 4.55 -26.69
C VAL A 471 -18.87 5.82 -26.82
N PRO A 472 -20.16 5.71 -27.19
CA PRO A 472 -21.02 6.88 -27.35
C PRO A 472 -21.14 7.64 -26.04
N SER A 473 -20.76 8.92 -26.09
CA SER A 473 -20.95 9.89 -24.99
C SER A 473 -22.07 10.84 -25.38
N TYR A 474 -22.95 11.20 -24.46
CA TYR A 474 -24.13 12.04 -24.73
C TYR A 474 -24.01 13.32 -23.93
N LEU A 475 -23.97 14.46 -24.60
CA LEU A 475 -23.46 15.70 -24.01
C LEU A 475 -24.29 16.93 -24.41
N ALA A 476 -24.52 17.80 -23.45
CA ALA A 476 -25.10 19.13 -23.61
C ALA A 476 -24.43 20.11 -22.63
N VAL A 477 -24.68 21.42 -22.77
CA VAL A 477 -24.06 22.49 -21.97
C VAL A 477 -25.06 23.61 -21.70
N LYS A 478 -25.20 24.00 -20.42
CA LYS A 478 -26.13 25.05 -19.96
C LYS A 478 -25.50 25.83 -18.82
N ASP A 479 -25.65 27.14 -18.84
CA ASP A 479 -25.07 28.05 -17.84
C ASP A 479 -23.55 27.87 -17.64
N GLY A 480 -22.85 27.41 -18.70
CA GLY A 480 -21.42 27.10 -18.70
C GLY A 480 -21.03 25.73 -18.11
N LEU A 481 -21.98 24.96 -17.57
CA LEU A 481 -21.77 23.61 -17.08
C LEU A 481 -22.18 22.56 -18.13
N PRO A 482 -21.33 21.55 -18.42
CA PRO A 482 -21.75 20.38 -19.18
C PRO A 482 -22.77 19.52 -18.41
N TYR A 483 -23.38 18.55 -19.07
CA TYR A 483 -24.11 17.41 -18.47
C TYR A 483 -24.41 16.33 -19.52
N GLY A 484 -24.92 15.19 -19.04
CA GLY A 484 -25.37 14.07 -19.85
C GLY A 484 -24.77 12.77 -19.32
N TYR A 485 -24.18 11.97 -20.20
CA TYR A 485 -23.48 10.74 -19.85
C TYR A 485 -22.12 10.65 -20.53
N LEU A 486 -21.08 10.49 -19.70
CA LEU A 486 -19.70 10.35 -20.15
C LEU A 486 -19.12 9.08 -19.50
N PRO A 487 -18.93 7.97 -20.24
CA PRO A 487 -18.70 6.63 -19.66
C PRO A 487 -17.54 6.49 -18.67
N PHE A 488 -16.57 7.40 -18.72
CA PHE A 488 -15.37 7.39 -17.86
C PHE A 488 -15.40 8.41 -16.69
N ILE A 489 -16.43 9.26 -16.57
CA ILE A 489 -16.55 10.23 -15.45
C ILE A 489 -18.01 10.55 -15.08
N ALA A 490 -18.36 10.33 -13.81
CA ALA A 490 -19.71 10.45 -13.28
C ALA A 490 -20.22 11.89 -13.15
N ASP A 491 -19.34 12.89 -13.12
CA ASP A 491 -19.71 14.29 -12.85
C ASP A 491 -20.82 14.81 -13.80
N TYR A 492 -20.79 14.36 -15.06
CA TYR A 492 -21.75 14.72 -16.12
C TYR A 492 -23.18 14.23 -15.86
N ALA A 493 -23.31 13.05 -15.23
CA ALA A 493 -24.58 12.48 -14.79
C ALA A 493 -25.01 13.10 -13.45
N ASN A 494 -24.08 13.20 -12.49
CA ASN A 494 -24.29 13.77 -11.16
C ASN A 494 -24.84 15.20 -11.19
N TRP A 495 -24.56 16.00 -12.23
CA TRP A 495 -25.12 17.36 -12.34
C TRP A 495 -26.64 17.39 -12.54
N ALA A 496 -27.25 16.34 -13.10
CA ALA A 496 -28.71 16.20 -13.19
C ALA A 496 -29.37 15.62 -11.93
N LEU A 497 -28.58 15.16 -10.94
CA LEU A 497 -29.11 14.54 -9.72
C LEU A 497 -29.73 15.58 -8.76
N LYS A 498 -30.98 15.31 -8.36
CA LYS A 498 -31.75 16.09 -7.39
C LYS A 498 -31.31 15.73 -5.96
N ASP A 499 -30.27 16.41 -5.46
CA ASP A 499 -29.71 16.22 -4.10
C ASP A 499 -30.79 16.10 -3.00
N ASP A 500 -31.88 16.88 -3.07
CA ASP A 500 -32.93 16.88 -2.04
C ASP A 500 -33.90 15.69 -2.17
N ALA A 501 -34.16 15.17 -3.37
CA ALA A 501 -34.91 13.93 -3.56
C ALA A 501 -34.11 12.73 -3.01
N LEU A 502 -32.80 12.69 -3.26
CA LEU A 502 -31.91 11.67 -2.70
C LEU A 502 -31.81 11.75 -1.17
N LYS A 503 -31.80 12.95 -0.57
CA LYS A 503 -31.86 13.13 0.90
C LYS A 503 -33.20 12.67 1.47
N ALA A 504 -34.32 12.96 0.79
CA ALA A 504 -35.66 12.63 1.26
C ALA A 504 -35.96 11.12 1.19
N ASN A 505 -35.53 10.44 0.12
CA ASN A 505 -35.79 9.02 -0.09
C ASN A 505 -34.56 8.25 -0.62
N PRO A 506 -33.50 8.06 0.19
CA PRO A 506 -32.32 7.28 -0.22
C PRO A 506 -32.61 5.77 -0.37
N ALA A 507 -33.65 5.26 0.31
CA ALA A 507 -34.08 3.88 0.19
C ALA A 507 -34.75 3.60 -1.18
N GLY A 508 -35.55 4.54 -1.68
CA GLY A 508 -36.13 4.48 -3.03
C GLY A 508 -35.07 4.54 -4.12
N PHE A 509 -34.05 5.39 -3.99
CA PHE A 509 -32.93 5.46 -4.93
C PHE A 509 -32.18 4.13 -5.00
N LEU A 510 -31.88 3.53 -3.84
CA LEU A 510 -31.26 2.20 -3.77
C LEU A 510 -32.17 1.11 -4.37
N ALA A 511 -33.49 1.19 -4.19
CA ALA A 511 -34.45 0.25 -4.78
C ALA A 511 -34.53 0.40 -6.31
N LEU A 512 -34.52 1.63 -6.84
CA LEU A 512 -34.46 1.93 -8.27
C LEU A 512 -33.18 1.35 -8.90
N TRP A 513 -32.02 1.65 -8.32
CA TRP A 513 -30.73 1.13 -8.76
C TRP A 513 -30.68 -0.42 -8.72
N MET A 514 -31.17 -1.04 -7.65
CA MET A 514 -31.27 -2.51 -7.57
C MET A 514 -32.27 -3.11 -8.55
N ARG A 515 -33.32 -2.38 -8.97
CA ARG A 515 -34.28 -2.85 -9.98
C ARG A 515 -33.65 -2.80 -11.37
N LEU A 516 -33.20 -1.62 -11.79
CA LEU A 516 -32.56 -1.41 -13.10
C LEU A 516 -31.32 -2.30 -13.25
N GLY A 517 -30.54 -2.54 -12.20
CA GLY A 517 -29.39 -3.46 -12.23
C GLY A 517 -29.72 -4.94 -12.39
N ARG A 518 -30.95 -5.37 -12.08
CA ARG A 518 -31.45 -6.75 -12.36
C ARG A 518 -32.01 -6.89 -13.77
N GLU A 519 -32.53 -5.80 -14.30
CA GLU A 519 -33.20 -5.70 -15.61
C GLU A 519 -32.18 -5.48 -16.74
N TYR A 520 -31.16 -4.63 -16.49
CA TYR A 520 -30.09 -4.27 -17.42
C TYR A 520 -28.68 -4.67 -16.91
N PRO A 521 -28.44 -5.92 -16.46
CA PRO A 521 -27.17 -6.33 -15.85
C PRO A 521 -25.98 -6.24 -16.80
N GLY A 522 -26.21 -6.33 -18.11
CA GLY A 522 -25.18 -6.12 -19.14
C GLY A 522 -24.68 -4.67 -19.18
N ILE A 523 -25.61 -3.70 -19.14
CA ILE A 523 -25.28 -2.27 -19.12
C ILE A 523 -24.58 -1.90 -17.82
N TYR A 524 -25.06 -2.41 -16.68
CA TYR A 524 -24.43 -2.19 -15.37
C TYR A 524 -22.99 -2.72 -15.31
N ALA A 525 -22.72 -3.87 -15.94
CA ALA A 525 -21.38 -4.44 -16.05
C ALA A 525 -20.48 -3.66 -17.04
N GLN A 526 -21.04 -3.19 -18.16
CA GLN A 526 -20.30 -2.38 -19.13
C GLN A 526 -19.94 -1.00 -18.55
N ALA A 527 -20.89 -0.28 -17.95
CA ALA A 527 -20.64 1.02 -17.30
C ALA A 527 -19.56 0.94 -16.21
N LEU A 528 -19.60 -0.10 -15.36
CA LEU A 528 -18.58 -0.31 -14.34
C LEU A 528 -17.18 -0.56 -14.95
N VAL A 529 -17.09 -1.30 -16.06
CA VAL A 529 -15.81 -1.49 -16.77
C VAL A 529 -15.38 -0.19 -17.46
N GLN A 530 -16.28 0.54 -18.10
CA GLN A 530 -15.99 1.82 -18.76
C GLN A 530 -15.41 2.86 -17.78
N GLN A 531 -15.99 2.93 -16.59
CA GLN A 531 -15.53 3.82 -15.52
C GLN A 531 -14.20 3.37 -14.89
N GLU A 532 -14.01 2.07 -14.64
CA GLU A 532 -12.95 1.58 -13.74
C GLU A 532 -11.78 0.81 -14.42
N ASN A 533 -11.85 0.46 -15.72
CA ASN A 533 -10.87 -0.41 -16.40
C ASN A 533 -9.40 0.04 -16.21
N ALA A 534 -9.14 1.34 -16.10
CA ALA A 534 -7.81 1.90 -15.85
C ALA A 534 -7.15 1.42 -14.53
N TYR A 535 -7.92 1.06 -13.50
CA TYR A 535 -7.39 0.46 -12.26
C TYR A 535 -7.15 -1.05 -12.36
N PHE A 536 -7.65 -1.71 -13.40
CA PHE A 536 -7.58 -3.16 -13.58
C PHE A 536 -6.57 -3.60 -14.64
N TYR A 537 -6.54 -2.90 -15.78
CA TYR A 537 -5.73 -3.26 -16.96
C TYR A 537 -4.67 -2.18 -17.25
N PRO A 538 -3.36 -2.46 -17.10
CA PRO A 538 -2.28 -1.50 -17.36
C PRO A 538 -2.12 -1.07 -18.83
N GLY A 539 -2.94 -1.59 -19.74
CA GLY A 539 -2.98 -1.20 -21.15
C GLY A 539 -4.24 -0.42 -21.56
N ALA A 540 -5.14 -0.11 -20.61
CA ALA A 540 -6.35 0.65 -20.87
C ALA A 540 -6.00 2.10 -21.25
N PRO A 541 -6.72 2.73 -22.20
CA PRO A 541 -6.63 4.15 -22.40
C PRO A 541 -7.25 4.85 -21.19
N VAL A 542 -6.46 5.63 -20.45
CA VAL A 542 -6.97 6.40 -19.32
C VAL A 542 -7.47 7.75 -19.84
N GLU A 543 -8.61 7.74 -20.53
CA GLU A 543 -9.09 8.89 -21.31
C GLU A 543 -9.49 10.09 -20.45
N ALA A 544 -9.79 9.83 -19.17
CA ALA A 544 -9.98 10.84 -18.13
C ALA A 544 -8.68 11.44 -17.56
N ASN A 545 -7.49 10.89 -17.87
CA ASN A 545 -6.23 11.29 -17.23
C ASN A 545 -5.87 12.75 -17.50
N THR A 546 -6.05 13.20 -18.75
CA THR A 546 -5.84 14.59 -19.19
C THR A 546 -6.79 15.59 -18.53
N TRP A 547 -7.91 15.12 -17.96
CA TRP A 547 -8.93 15.95 -17.33
C TRP A 547 -8.80 16.01 -15.80
N VAL A 548 -8.34 14.92 -15.17
CA VAL A 548 -8.44 14.72 -13.71
C VAL A 548 -7.10 14.47 -13.01
N ALA A 549 -6.10 13.92 -13.71
CA ALA A 549 -4.85 13.55 -13.07
C ALA A 549 -3.87 14.73 -12.95
N MET A 550 -3.78 15.51 -14.01
CA MET A 550 -3.02 16.75 -14.07
C MET A 550 -3.77 17.70 -15.00
N SER A 551 -4.69 18.49 -14.47
CA SER A 551 -5.32 19.54 -15.25
C SER A 551 -4.27 20.50 -15.79
N GLY A 552 -4.62 21.23 -16.86
CA GLY A 552 -3.89 22.44 -17.21
C GLY A 552 -3.75 23.37 -16.00
N TRP A 553 -2.65 24.11 -15.97
CA TRP A 553 -2.38 25.11 -14.93
C TRP A 553 -3.58 26.03 -14.74
N ASN A 554 -4.03 26.22 -13.49
CA ASN A 554 -5.18 27.05 -13.11
C ASN A 554 -6.33 26.99 -14.13
N SER A 555 -6.75 25.79 -14.53
CA SER A 555 -7.72 25.54 -15.60
C SER A 555 -9.08 26.26 -15.44
N VAL A 556 -9.38 26.70 -14.22
CA VAL A 556 -10.59 27.43 -13.82
C VAL A 556 -10.38 28.96 -13.71
N ASN A 557 -9.16 29.47 -13.97
CA ASN A 557 -8.77 30.87 -13.93
C ASN A 557 -9.11 31.62 -12.63
N PHE A 558 -9.03 30.96 -11.47
CA PHE A 558 -9.28 31.60 -10.18
C PHE A 558 -8.12 32.51 -9.75
N VAL A 559 -8.47 33.63 -9.11
CA VAL A 559 -7.55 34.70 -8.67
C VAL A 559 -7.60 34.80 -7.15
N ILE A 560 -6.43 34.84 -6.50
CA ILE A 560 -6.35 35.12 -5.06
C ILE A 560 -6.29 36.64 -4.88
N GLU A 561 -7.37 37.25 -4.40
CA GLU A 561 -7.54 38.72 -4.40
C GLU A 561 -6.40 39.45 -3.68
N GLY A 562 -6.00 38.93 -2.51
CA GLY A 562 -4.91 39.48 -1.71
C GLY A 562 -3.51 39.42 -2.35
N PHE A 563 -3.35 38.83 -3.53
CA PHE A 563 -2.09 38.79 -4.29
C PHE A 563 -2.04 39.80 -5.45
N GLY A 564 -3.17 40.40 -5.86
CA GLY A 564 -3.24 41.33 -7.00
C GLY A 564 -2.68 40.72 -8.28
N ASP A 565 -1.90 41.48 -9.05
CA ASP A 565 -1.27 41.00 -10.30
C ASP A 565 -0.21 39.91 -10.06
N LYS A 566 0.25 39.71 -8.82
CA LYS A 566 1.37 38.82 -8.45
C LYS A 566 0.89 37.41 -8.09
N GLN A 567 -0.07 36.91 -8.87
CA GLN A 567 -0.58 35.54 -8.78
C GLN A 567 0.53 34.50 -8.97
N PRO A 568 0.28 33.22 -8.60
CA PRO A 568 1.08 32.12 -9.14
C PRO A 568 1.13 32.17 -10.67
N VAL A 569 2.29 31.88 -11.28
CA VAL A 569 2.49 31.88 -12.73
C VAL A 569 2.63 30.45 -13.29
N ASP A 570 2.10 30.21 -14.49
CA ASP A 570 2.15 28.90 -15.14
C ASP A 570 3.59 28.45 -15.32
N TYR A 571 3.90 27.27 -14.76
CA TYR A 571 5.21 26.65 -14.92
C TYR A 571 5.59 26.50 -16.39
N HIS A 572 4.67 26.21 -17.32
CA HIS A 572 4.99 26.13 -18.75
C HIS A 572 5.55 27.46 -19.31
N THR A 573 5.15 28.61 -18.77
CA THR A 573 5.62 29.94 -19.21
C THR A 573 7.01 30.33 -18.68
N VAL A 574 7.56 29.59 -17.70
CA VAL A 574 8.85 29.93 -17.10
C VAL A 574 10.01 29.60 -18.06
N PRO A 575 10.82 30.59 -18.47
CA PRO A 575 11.90 30.39 -19.43
C PRO A 575 13.10 29.66 -18.82
N GLY A 576 14.00 29.17 -19.68
CA GLY A 576 15.27 28.54 -19.29
C GLY A 576 15.19 27.05 -18.93
N LYS A 577 14.00 26.45 -18.90
CA LYS A 577 13.82 25.01 -18.66
C LYS A 577 14.19 24.18 -19.91
N PRO A 578 14.84 23.01 -19.77
CA PRO A 578 15.17 22.17 -20.93
C PRO A 578 13.91 21.59 -21.59
N ALA A 579 13.65 21.93 -22.86
CA ALA A 579 12.41 21.55 -23.55
C ALA A 579 12.16 20.02 -23.58
N GLY A 580 13.21 19.22 -23.83
CA GLY A 580 13.13 17.75 -23.81
C GLY A 580 12.86 17.14 -22.43
N LEU A 581 13.10 17.89 -21.34
CA LEU A 581 12.79 17.47 -19.98
C LEU A 581 11.33 17.77 -19.66
N VAL A 582 10.82 18.93 -20.09
CA VAL A 582 9.38 19.28 -19.95
C VAL A 582 8.53 18.29 -20.73
N THR A 583 8.84 18.03 -22.02
CA THR A 583 8.07 17.07 -22.83
C THR A 583 8.16 15.63 -22.33
N TRP A 584 9.24 15.22 -21.66
CA TRP A 584 9.30 13.93 -20.97
C TRP A 584 8.27 13.81 -19.84
N TYR A 585 8.10 14.86 -19.03
CA TYR A 585 7.10 14.86 -17.95
C TYR A 585 5.67 15.06 -18.49
N ASP A 586 5.48 15.88 -19.52
CA ASP A 586 4.17 16.05 -20.18
C ASP A 586 3.69 14.70 -20.76
N ASP A 587 4.53 14.01 -21.53
CA ASP A 587 4.17 12.72 -22.11
C ASP A 587 4.01 11.63 -21.05
N ALA A 588 4.86 11.64 -20.01
CA ALA A 588 4.71 10.75 -18.87
C ALA A 588 3.39 10.91 -18.12
N ALA A 589 2.96 12.14 -17.85
CA ALA A 589 2.04 12.41 -16.74
C ALA A 589 0.70 13.01 -17.18
N LEU A 590 0.65 13.76 -18.29
CA LEU A 590 -0.61 14.09 -18.98
C LEU A 590 -1.06 12.87 -19.79
N ARG A 591 -0.16 12.28 -20.59
CA ARG A 591 -0.49 11.25 -21.61
C ARG A 591 -0.22 9.80 -21.19
N LEU A 592 0.37 9.54 -20.03
CA LEU A 592 0.76 8.20 -19.57
C LEU A 592 1.60 7.41 -20.60
N PHE A 593 2.45 8.10 -21.36
CA PHE A 593 3.21 7.56 -22.49
C PHE A 593 2.36 6.79 -23.52
N ARG A 594 1.14 7.28 -23.86
CA ARG A 594 0.20 6.65 -24.81
C ARG A 594 0.93 6.27 -26.12
N GLY A 595 1.02 4.96 -26.37
CA GLY A 595 1.75 4.37 -27.50
C GLY A 595 3.06 3.62 -27.13
N HIS A 596 3.70 3.95 -26.00
CA HIS A 596 4.94 3.30 -25.57
C HIS A 596 4.68 2.05 -24.71
N GLY A 597 4.91 0.87 -25.29
CA GLY A 597 4.50 -0.42 -24.73
C GLY A 597 4.86 -0.71 -23.26
N LEU A 598 6.10 -0.46 -22.84
CA LEU A 598 6.54 -0.69 -21.45
C LEU A 598 6.37 0.54 -20.55
N LEU A 599 6.58 1.75 -21.08
CA LEU A 599 6.50 2.98 -20.29
C LEU A 599 5.07 3.24 -19.82
N ALA A 600 4.07 3.09 -20.69
CA ALA A 600 2.66 3.22 -20.32
C ALA A 600 2.28 2.25 -19.19
N ARG A 601 2.68 0.98 -19.31
CA ARG A 601 2.42 -0.07 -18.29
C ARG A 601 3.13 0.17 -16.95
N TRP A 602 4.17 1.00 -16.93
CA TRP A 602 4.88 1.38 -15.70
C TRP A 602 4.20 2.55 -14.96
N VAL A 603 3.60 3.49 -15.70
CA VAL A 603 2.90 4.65 -15.12
C VAL A 603 1.39 4.43 -14.96
N ALA A 604 0.82 3.43 -15.63
CA ALA A 604 -0.62 3.13 -15.60
C ALA A 604 -1.10 2.68 -14.20
N PRO A 605 -2.26 3.17 -13.73
CA PRO A 605 -2.78 2.86 -12.40
C PRO A 605 -3.02 1.35 -12.17
N GLY A 606 -3.46 0.61 -13.20
CA GLY A 606 -3.68 -0.83 -13.14
C GLY A 606 -2.45 -1.69 -12.82
N LEU A 607 -1.24 -1.12 -12.86
CA LEU A 607 -0.04 -1.80 -12.38
C LEU A 607 -0.19 -2.21 -10.91
N VAL A 608 -0.87 -1.38 -10.10
CA VAL A 608 -1.10 -1.64 -8.67
C VAL A 608 -1.93 -2.90 -8.47
N PHE A 609 -3.03 -3.09 -9.20
CA PHE A 609 -3.88 -4.28 -9.09
C PHE A 609 -3.08 -5.57 -9.37
N THR A 610 -2.23 -5.54 -10.40
CA THR A 610 -1.33 -6.65 -10.74
C THR A 610 -0.35 -6.92 -9.60
N ILE A 611 0.28 -5.87 -9.04
CA ILE A 611 1.24 -6.01 -7.93
C ILE A 611 0.56 -6.47 -6.63
N LEU A 612 -0.68 -6.03 -6.34
CA LEU A 612 -1.49 -6.50 -5.22
C LEU A 612 -1.71 -8.01 -5.33
N LEU A 613 -2.16 -8.52 -6.47
CA LEU A 613 -2.42 -9.94 -6.68
C LEU A 613 -1.16 -10.80 -6.68
N VAL A 614 -0.06 -10.34 -7.30
CA VAL A 614 1.26 -11.02 -7.23
C VAL A 614 1.78 -11.07 -5.78
N SER A 615 1.71 -9.95 -5.05
CA SER A 615 2.11 -9.88 -3.63
C SER A 615 1.27 -10.82 -2.77
N LEU A 616 -0.04 -10.92 -3.02
CA LEU A 616 -0.93 -11.83 -2.31
C LEU A 616 -0.57 -13.29 -2.60
N ALA A 617 -0.33 -13.64 -3.86
CA ALA A 617 0.10 -14.98 -4.26
C ALA A 617 1.37 -15.41 -3.52
N MET A 618 2.43 -14.59 -3.56
CA MET A 618 3.70 -14.89 -2.88
C MET A 618 3.57 -14.94 -1.35
N THR A 619 2.69 -14.11 -0.77
CA THR A 619 2.45 -14.08 0.68
C THR A 619 1.68 -15.31 1.15
N LEU A 620 0.66 -15.75 0.39
CA LEU A 620 -0.18 -16.89 0.75
C LEU A 620 0.47 -18.24 0.40
N ALA A 621 1.44 -18.31 -0.51
CA ALA A 621 2.20 -19.51 -0.89
C ALA A 621 3.13 -20.08 0.22
N ARG A 622 2.93 -19.69 1.48
CA ARG A 622 3.64 -20.18 2.68
C ARG A 622 2.68 -20.44 3.86
N ARG A 623 1.50 -21.01 3.56
CA ARG A 623 0.37 -21.24 4.51
C ARG A 623 0.73 -21.87 5.86
N LYS A 624 1.83 -22.62 5.96
CA LYS A 624 2.31 -23.26 7.20
C LYS A 624 2.78 -22.28 8.28
N PHE A 625 2.99 -20.99 7.99
CA PHE A 625 3.49 -19.99 8.95
C PHE A 625 2.44 -18.91 9.30
N ARG A 626 1.38 -19.29 10.05
CA ARG A 626 0.23 -18.42 10.39
C ARG A 626 0.63 -17.02 10.90
N LEU A 627 1.58 -16.91 11.82
CA LEU A 627 2.05 -15.62 12.36
C LEU A 627 2.75 -14.74 11.31
N ARG A 628 3.60 -15.33 10.45
CA ARG A 628 4.25 -14.58 9.36
C ARG A 628 3.23 -14.11 8.32
N MET A 629 2.24 -14.94 8.00
CA MET A 629 1.14 -14.56 7.09
C MET A 629 0.44 -13.31 7.60
N VAL A 630 0.03 -13.28 8.87
CA VAL A 630 -0.59 -12.10 9.50
C VAL A 630 0.26 -10.83 9.33
N TRP A 631 1.58 -10.91 9.59
CA TRP A 631 2.50 -9.78 9.48
C TRP A 631 2.67 -9.21 8.07
N CYS A 632 2.27 -9.96 7.04
CA CYS A 632 2.34 -9.55 5.64
C CYS A 632 0.95 -9.20 5.07
N VAL A 633 -0.08 -9.98 5.40
CA VAL A 633 -1.46 -9.81 4.89
C VAL A 633 -2.12 -8.56 5.46
N VAL A 634 -1.95 -8.22 6.75
CA VAL A 634 -2.63 -7.01 7.28
C VAL A 634 -2.05 -5.71 6.68
N PRO A 635 -0.73 -5.51 6.54
CA PRO A 635 -0.18 -4.38 5.76
C PRO A 635 -0.61 -4.36 4.29
N TRP A 636 -0.66 -5.52 3.64
CA TRP A 636 -1.19 -5.65 2.28
C TRP A 636 -2.67 -5.20 2.22
N LEU A 637 -3.46 -5.56 3.24
CA LEU A 637 -4.88 -5.24 3.34
C LEU A 637 -5.13 -3.74 3.56
N VAL A 638 -4.22 -2.99 4.21
CA VAL A 638 -4.29 -1.51 4.25
C VAL A 638 -4.32 -0.95 2.83
N VAL A 639 -3.44 -1.44 1.96
CA VAL A 639 -3.35 -0.99 0.57
C VAL A 639 -4.53 -1.49 -0.27
N ALA A 640 -4.89 -2.77 -0.14
CA ALA A 640 -6.01 -3.35 -0.87
C ALA A 640 -7.35 -2.69 -0.51
N LEU A 641 -7.61 -2.39 0.77
CA LEU A 641 -8.82 -1.68 1.20
C LEU A 641 -8.88 -0.26 0.64
N TYR A 642 -7.76 0.49 0.66
CA TYR A 642 -7.73 1.82 0.04
C TYR A 642 -7.95 1.75 -1.48
N TRP A 643 -7.31 0.79 -2.16
CA TRP A 643 -7.54 0.55 -3.59
C TRP A 643 -9.01 0.21 -3.89
N CYS A 644 -9.69 -0.56 -3.04
CA CYS A 644 -11.14 -0.79 -3.16
C CYS A 644 -11.96 0.51 -2.98
N THR A 645 -11.49 1.51 -2.23
CA THR A 645 -12.16 2.83 -2.18
C THR A 645 -11.91 3.70 -3.42
N SER A 646 -10.91 3.37 -4.25
CA SER A 646 -10.73 4.00 -5.57
C SER A 646 -11.79 3.55 -6.57
N LEU A 647 -12.31 2.32 -6.44
CA LEU A 647 -13.42 1.76 -7.25
C LEU A 647 -14.81 2.33 -6.93
N LEU A 648 -14.86 3.35 -6.06
CA LEU A 648 -16.06 4.09 -5.67
C LEU A 648 -15.90 5.58 -5.98
N ALA A 649 -14.90 5.94 -6.79
CA ALA A 649 -14.66 7.31 -7.23
C ALA A 649 -15.55 7.67 -8.43
N PRO A 650 -15.80 8.97 -8.69
CA PRO A 650 -16.47 9.38 -9.92
C PRO A 650 -15.69 9.09 -11.20
N VAL A 651 -14.40 8.70 -11.13
CA VAL A 651 -13.51 8.60 -12.29
C VAL A 651 -12.25 7.77 -11.97
N ALA A 652 -11.84 6.89 -12.89
CA ALA A 652 -10.56 6.22 -12.78
C ALA A 652 -9.38 7.10 -13.25
N SER A 653 -8.51 7.49 -12.33
CA SER A 653 -7.34 8.33 -12.61
C SER A 653 -6.12 7.93 -11.79
N ILE A 654 -4.91 8.12 -12.35
CA ILE A 654 -3.65 7.82 -11.66
C ILE A 654 -3.50 8.63 -10.36
N ARG A 655 -4.09 9.83 -10.31
CA ARG A 655 -4.11 10.70 -9.13
C ARG A 655 -4.74 10.04 -7.91
N LEU A 656 -5.92 9.45 -8.06
CA LEU A 656 -6.62 8.80 -6.94
C LEU A 656 -5.93 7.48 -6.52
N ALA A 657 -5.27 6.80 -7.46
CA ALA A 657 -4.44 5.62 -7.21
C ALA A 657 -3.03 5.93 -6.68
N LEU A 658 -2.51 7.16 -6.82
CA LEU A 658 -1.16 7.57 -6.44
C LEU A 658 -0.71 7.05 -5.05
N PRO A 659 -1.53 7.06 -3.99
CA PRO A 659 -1.12 6.54 -2.68
C PRO A 659 -0.75 5.06 -2.73
N THR A 660 -1.46 4.28 -3.55
CA THR A 660 -1.19 2.86 -3.76
C THR A 660 0.04 2.63 -4.64
N VAL A 661 0.28 3.48 -5.65
CA VAL A 661 1.51 3.52 -6.46
C VAL A 661 2.74 3.82 -5.60
N VAL A 662 2.61 4.72 -4.63
CA VAL A 662 3.67 5.03 -3.65
C VAL A 662 3.92 3.87 -2.67
N THR A 663 2.94 2.97 -2.46
CA THR A 663 3.14 1.72 -1.67
C THR A 663 3.68 0.51 -2.45
N ILE A 664 3.85 0.59 -3.77
CA ILE A 664 4.47 -0.50 -4.57
C ILE A 664 5.76 -1.08 -3.95
N PRO A 665 6.70 -0.27 -3.40
CA PRO A 665 7.93 -0.81 -2.84
C PRO A 665 7.68 -1.66 -1.59
N VAL A 666 6.62 -1.34 -0.83
CA VAL A 666 6.17 -2.13 0.32
C VAL A 666 5.57 -3.44 -0.19
N LEU A 667 4.57 -3.40 -1.09
CA LEU A 667 3.89 -4.57 -1.63
C LEU A 667 4.87 -5.61 -2.18
N LEU A 668 5.78 -5.21 -3.07
CA LEU A 668 6.77 -6.11 -3.67
C LEU A 668 7.72 -6.74 -2.63
N CYS A 669 7.93 -6.09 -1.49
CA CYS A 669 8.83 -6.55 -0.44
C CYS A 669 8.13 -7.33 0.70
N LEU A 670 6.81 -7.19 0.90
CA LEU A 670 6.05 -7.91 1.95
C LEU A 670 6.29 -9.43 1.95
N PRO A 671 6.28 -10.15 0.80
CA PRO A 671 6.56 -11.59 0.80
C PRO A 671 7.95 -11.93 1.34
N TRP A 672 8.94 -11.07 1.07
CA TRP A 672 10.35 -11.30 1.38
C TRP A 672 10.72 -11.04 2.84
N MET A 673 9.83 -10.45 3.63
CA MET A 673 10.02 -10.22 5.07
C MET A 673 10.37 -11.53 5.79
N ARG A 674 11.49 -11.54 6.53
CA ARG A 674 11.81 -12.69 7.40
C ARG A 674 10.98 -12.61 8.69
N ALA A 675 10.66 -13.77 9.27
CA ALA A 675 10.19 -13.83 10.64
C ALA A 675 11.29 -13.34 11.59
N GLN A 676 10.92 -12.77 12.74
CA GLN A 676 11.86 -12.59 13.83
C GLN A 676 12.09 -13.94 14.51
N GLU A 677 13.34 -14.41 14.49
CA GLU A 677 13.86 -15.11 15.66
C GLU A 677 13.78 -14.13 16.85
N ALA A 678 13.45 -14.62 18.05
CA ALA A 678 13.10 -13.76 19.19
C ALA A 678 14.22 -12.75 19.50
N GLN A 679 13.96 -11.47 19.20
CA GLN A 679 14.96 -10.41 19.12
C GLN A 679 15.35 -9.89 20.52
N LYS A 680 16.05 -10.74 21.28
CA LYS A 680 16.42 -10.53 22.69
C LYS A 680 17.53 -9.50 22.93
N ALA A 681 18.11 -8.92 21.88
CA ALA A 681 19.31 -8.05 21.95
C ALA A 681 19.02 -6.55 21.76
N ASP A 682 18.21 -6.17 20.76
CA ASP A 682 18.11 -4.77 20.32
C ASP A 682 17.16 -3.87 21.13
N ASP A 683 16.33 -4.46 22.01
CA ASP A 683 15.44 -3.71 22.92
C ASP A 683 16.10 -3.42 24.29
N ALA A 684 17.38 -3.78 24.48
CA ALA A 684 18.16 -3.27 25.60
C ALA A 684 18.42 -1.76 25.42
N PRO A 685 18.20 -0.90 26.44
CA PRO A 685 18.68 0.47 26.38
C PRO A 685 20.20 0.43 26.19
N ALA A 686 20.73 1.31 25.34
CA ALA A 686 22.16 1.35 25.05
C ALA A 686 22.94 1.45 26.37
N ALA A 687 23.72 0.41 26.68
CA ALA A 687 24.47 0.35 27.92
C ALA A 687 25.38 1.58 27.99
N THR A 688 25.27 2.34 29.07
CA THR A 688 26.22 3.41 29.39
C THR A 688 27.62 2.82 29.29
N PRO A 689 28.56 3.45 28.57
CA PRO A 689 29.93 2.94 28.53
C PRO A 689 30.43 2.81 29.98
N ALA A 690 30.88 1.61 30.35
CA ALA A 690 31.41 1.38 31.69
C ALA A 690 32.53 2.39 31.95
N PRO A 691 32.59 3.01 33.14
CA PRO A 691 33.69 3.91 33.47
C PRO A 691 35.01 3.16 33.24
N ALA A 692 35.96 3.81 32.57
CA ALA A 692 37.24 3.21 32.26
C ALA A 692 37.90 2.70 33.55
N ALA A 693 38.46 1.49 33.51
CA ALA A 693 39.23 0.97 34.63
C ALA A 693 40.36 1.98 34.97
N PRO A 694 40.60 2.27 36.26
CA PRO A 694 41.67 3.18 36.64
C PRO A 694 43.01 2.65 36.11
N ALA A 695 43.84 3.55 35.59
CA ALA A 695 45.18 3.21 35.15
C ALA A 695 46.00 2.66 36.33
N PRO A 696 46.91 1.69 36.11
CA PRO A 696 47.80 1.21 37.16
C PRO A 696 48.67 2.37 37.66
N ALA A 697 48.69 2.59 38.97
CA ALA A 697 49.43 3.69 39.58
C ALA A 697 50.94 3.51 39.40
N GLN A 698 51.58 4.44 38.69
CA GLN A 698 53.04 4.55 38.59
C GLN A 698 53.60 5.45 39.70
N ASP A 699 53.28 5.15 40.97
CA ASP A 699 53.72 5.91 42.16
C ASP A 699 54.04 4.94 43.31
N ALA A 700 55.13 4.17 43.15
CA ALA A 700 55.56 3.19 44.15
C ALA A 700 57.07 2.87 44.11
N GLN A 701 57.93 3.81 43.68
CA GLN A 701 59.37 3.54 43.52
C GLN A 701 60.34 4.65 43.94
N ASP A 702 59.88 5.87 44.22
CA ASP A 702 60.69 6.99 44.74
C ASP A 702 60.54 7.21 46.26
N ALA A 703 60.26 6.14 47.02
CA ALA A 703 59.98 6.19 48.46
C ALA A 703 60.84 5.22 49.29
N GLN A 704 62.07 4.94 48.86
CA GLN A 704 63.01 4.08 49.60
C GLN A 704 64.44 4.66 49.75
N ASP A 705 64.65 5.93 49.40
CA ASP A 705 65.88 6.71 49.67
C ASP A 705 65.62 7.82 50.73
N ALA A 706 64.80 7.53 51.75
CA ALA A 706 64.54 8.46 52.86
C ALA A 706 64.12 7.75 54.18
N ARG A 707 65.13 7.30 54.95
CA ARG A 707 65.08 6.67 56.29
C ARG A 707 64.88 5.16 56.33
#